data_AF-A0A1I8HSM4-F1
#
_entry.id   AF-A0A1I8HSM4-F1
#
_cell.length_a   1.000
_cell.length_b   1.000
_cell.length_c   1.000
_cell.angle_alpha   90.00
_cell.angle_beta   90.00
_cell.angle_gamma   90.00
#
_symmetry.space_group_name_H-M   'P 1'
#
loop_
_entity.id
_entity.type
_entity.pdbx_description
1 polymer ?
#
loop_
_entity_poly.entity_id
_entity_poly.type
_entity_poly.pdbx_seq_one_letter_code
_entity_poly.pdbx_strand_id
1 'polypeptide(L)'
;MRAAGGLLAVSVAQKSPQFVYSQSNKIMLSWDDVWEVGVSNKLAFLNKDKRLIIRINVGGDTGNSSGTKVLVYRCTESSPPEEVALSSVQSQSNYCPGTMPFTISKVSGKEGIDFYFTLLDSMQTYDNVFSQKIQLYIRVEFPVGTITSNSLFVYNLDAISKSPSSSSNDAIIDSFYKRFLTVPAINFMIQMNTTADPFSYVPFIDQQIVDRIRSAPDFIKAKINIGAILQFDAGDCQNFQSHLVSMFVNYYSKMNENNINLLKHIGLSLDDGRLYYSKYGLTTAISNFFRDRGSPKEIGICTLVSFAGHSQPYFKVDEVKQRISTTIVNYKQMGSRTTECSIVGSGTARSVSIFAGMDYTPLVCPIICDDPNQVFRFYHGNQQIVSNGQSEWTYVQGLKISRTGNVIEFPAELFENDSGEYRCEAGGKSFKFDVKIVSMPQFLTRLHDSDSKIVSGDLPQVVFAIENETLSYNCTVYYTNMDQVDVIPAFHTIGTADQKWKKLDLDQFNQMFSSSVSTVRQSTLKTNETKTLNLTISRVPVSDSSTYLNFTHRFVCDASVSPADAQKVGLPSYNIQSSSNVIFLKRPTILSFNRTSAKPCSEQKCSNKVGGTFEVSLSPDMTRRLAASGVKVFAYFKIDNELLENIHTIHGQDISVSKFYPETNRLLFKILPNAKKEVISILQKYKYLTPVFNFGYKDSSGTKLTNLNLHKERYGQPIVSFGDRDCRADSTCFYSTDFDSADLLADLSIRLGFDWISDEQPAAGLASASAGLIAGITLAALIVLIAIILLVLLLRRDSGQTYLVDEKERQQGNHPELEVKEEHFKEYQPAEEAPMRAERMSLNSYSGVSIKSQDDRELDVYKDDMGDMGDFTEDGSFIGEYSAKKKKRDNSAN
;
A
#
# COMPACT_ATOMS: atom_id res chain seq x y z
N MET A 1 -14.42 37.85 42.34
CA MET A 1 -13.24 36.99 42.12
C MET A 1 -13.69 35.58 41.75
N ARG A 2 -14.07 35.38 40.50
CA ARG A 2 -14.39 34.08 39.85
C ARG A 2 -14.25 34.33 38.35
N ALA A 3 -13.04 34.18 37.80
CA ALA A 3 -12.74 34.13 36.37
C ALA A 3 -11.22 33.99 36.19
N ALA A 4 -10.71 32.75 36.10
CA ALA A 4 -9.39 32.41 35.51
C ALA A 4 -9.13 30.89 35.53
N GLY A 5 -10.16 30.04 35.36
CA GLY A 5 -10.03 28.58 35.53
C GLY A 5 -10.40 27.73 34.31
N GLY A 6 -10.68 28.33 33.15
CA GLY A 6 -11.33 27.63 32.03
C GLY A 6 -10.49 27.41 30.77
N LEU A 7 -9.21 27.80 30.73
CA LEU A 7 -8.40 27.84 29.49
C LEU A 7 -7.19 26.91 29.48
N LEU A 8 -7.09 25.96 30.40
CA LEU A 8 -6.28 24.75 30.18
C LEU A 8 -7.12 23.74 29.39
N ALA A 9 -7.54 24.15 28.20
CA ALA A 9 -8.05 23.23 27.20
C ALA A 9 -6.91 22.27 26.88
N VAL A 10 -7.15 20.98 27.12
CA VAL A 10 -6.34 19.85 26.71
C VAL A 10 -5.71 20.18 25.36
N SER A 11 -4.39 20.39 25.30
CA SER A 11 -3.68 20.50 24.02
C SER A 11 -3.68 19.10 23.40
N VAL A 12 -4.81 18.71 22.82
CA VAL A 12 -4.89 17.55 21.93
C VAL A 12 -3.80 17.78 20.89
N ALA A 13 -2.97 16.77 20.64
CA ALA A 13 -1.88 16.89 19.68
C ALA A 13 -2.43 17.37 18.33
N GLN A 14 -2.18 18.65 18.01
CA GLN A 14 -2.70 19.25 16.79
C GLN A 14 -2.06 18.55 15.60
N LYS A 15 -2.90 17.99 14.73
CA LYS A 15 -2.47 17.35 13.48
C LYS A 15 -2.53 18.38 12.37
N SER A 16 -1.51 18.48 11.53
CA SER A 16 -1.56 19.41 10.40
C SER A 16 -2.65 18.97 9.41
N PRO A 17 -3.46 19.89 8.85
CA PRO A 17 -4.37 19.57 7.76
C PRO A 17 -3.66 18.82 6.64
N GLN A 18 -4.30 17.78 6.13
CA GLN A 18 -3.79 17.02 4.99
C GLN A 18 -4.93 16.36 4.22
N PHE A 19 -4.71 16.13 2.93
CA PHE A 19 -5.63 15.31 2.16
C PHE A 19 -5.63 13.87 2.67
N VAL A 20 -6.81 13.26 2.69
CA VAL A 20 -7.02 11.87 3.08
C VAL A 20 -7.47 11.10 1.86
N TYR A 21 -6.74 10.05 1.52
CA TYR A 21 -6.96 9.28 0.30
C TYR A 21 -6.50 7.83 0.48
N SER A 22 -6.97 6.97 -0.40
CA SER A 22 -6.57 5.57 -0.51
C SER A 22 -5.29 5.47 -1.33
N GLN A 23 -4.37 4.58 -0.93
CA GLN A 23 -3.17 4.32 -1.71
C GLN A 23 -3.54 3.75 -3.09
N SER A 24 -2.80 4.15 -4.12
CA SER A 24 -2.96 3.67 -5.49
C SER A 24 -1.63 3.70 -6.22
N ASN A 25 -1.35 2.63 -6.96
CA ASN A 25 -0.17 2.53 -7.84
C ASN A 25 -0.49 3.07 -9.26
N LYS A 26 -1.76 3.38 -9.53
CA LYS A 26 -2.23 3.91 -10.82
C LYS A 26 -1.67 5.32 -11.01
N ILE A 27 -1.08 5.60 -12.17
CA ILE A 27 -0.61 6.96 -12.52
C ILE A 27 -1.66 7.69 -13.38
N MET A 28 -2.37 6.96 -14.22
CA MET A 28 -3.31 7.47 -15.21
C MET A 28 -4.74 7.06 -14.88
N LEU A 29 -5.65 8.02 -14.75
CA LEU A 29 -7.09 7.83 -14.57
C LEU A 29 -7.80 7.66 -15.92
N SER A 30 -8.86 6.86 -15.90
CA SER A 30 -9.83 6.65 -16.98
C SER A 30 -11.10 7.45 -16.70
N TRP A 31 -12.01 7.56 -17.68
CA TRP A 31 -13.31 8.18 -17.40
C TRP A 31 -14.06 7.45 -16.28
N ASP A 32 -14.88 8.19 -15.55
CA ASP A 32 -15.64 7.79 -14.35
C ASP A 32 -14.77 7.32 -13.15
N ASP A 33 -13.44 7.33 -13.27
CA ASP A 33 -12.56 7.11 -12.12
C ASP A 33 -12.67 8.26 -11.10
N VAL A 34 -12.39 7.92 -9.85
CA VAL A 34 -12.29 8.87 -8.75
C VAL A 34 -10.84 9.35 -8.63
N TRP A 35 -10.64 10.65 -8.84
CA TRP A 35 -9.43 11.33 -8.39
C TRP A 35 -9.57 11.69 -6.91
N GLU A 36 -9.07 10.82 -6.03
CA GLU A 36 -8.93 11.14 -4.61
C GLU A 36 -7.78 12.14 -4.45
N VAL A 37 -8.11 13.38 -4.15
CA VAL A 37 -7.13 14.47 -4.17
C VAL A 37 -6.01 14.18 -3.17
N GLY A 38 -4.76 14.23 -3.63
CA GLY A 38 -3.57 13.89 -2.84
C GLY A 38 -2.90 12.56 -3.23
N VAL A 39 -3.59 11.67 -3.97
CA VAL A 39 -3.00 10.42 -4.50
C VAL A 39 -1.93 10.68 -5.57
N SER A 40 -1.11 9.68 -5.86
CA SER A 40 -0.03 9.72 -6.85
C SER A 40 -0.50 9.83 -8.32
N ASN A 41 -1.80 9.74 -8.61
CA ASN A 41 -2.34 9.92 -9.97
C ASN A 41 -1.99 11.32 -10.52
N LYS A 42 -1.53 11.36 -11.77
CA LYS A 42 -1.07 12.60 -12.45
C LYS A 42 -1.67 12.79 -13.84
N LEU A 43 -2.22 11.76 -14.45
CA LEU A 43 -2.69 11.80 -15.84
C LEU A 43 -4.16 11.41 -15.93
N ALA A 44 -4.88 12.00 -16.87
CA ALA A 44 -6.18 11.52 -17.32
C ALA A 44 -6.33 11.78 -18.82
N PHE A 45 -6.98 10.87 -19.53
CA PHE A 45 -7.38 11.09 -20.93
C PHE A 45 -8.90 11.11 -20.98
N LEU A 46 -9.49 12.18 -21.52
CA LEU A 46 -10.93 12.33 -21.63
C LEU A 46 -11.31 12.83 -23.01
N ASN A 47 -12.40 12.31 -23.56
CA ASN A 47 -13.11 12.90 -24.69
C ASN A 47 -14.36 13.64 -24.21
N LYS A 48 -15.01 14.32 -25.16
CA LYS A 48 -16.31 14.99 -24.95
C LYS A 48 -17.29 14.14 -24.13
N ASP A 49 -17.95 14.79 -23.17
CA ASP A 49 -18.99 14.26 -22.29
C ASP A 49 -18.53 13.18 -21.30
N LYS A 50 -17.25 12.80 -21.32
CA LYS A 50 -16.66 11.96 -20.28
C LYS A 50 -16.23 12.80 -19.09
N ARG A 51 -16.33 12.17 -17.93
CA ARG A 51 -16.13 12.84 -16.64
C ARG A 51 -15.16 12.11 -15.75
N LEU A 52 -14.65 12.82 -14.76
CA LEU A 52 -13.95 12.30 -13.59
C LEU A 52 -14.70 12.72 -12.34
N ILE A 53 -14.53 11.95 -11.26
CA ILE A 53 -15.03 12.32 -9.94
C ILE A 53 -13.87 12.89 -9.14
N ILE A 54 -13.90 14.18 -8.81
CA ILE A 54 -12.94 14.81 -7.91
C ILE A 54 -13.43 14.60 -6.48
N ARG A 55 -12.69 13.85 -5.67
CA ARG A 55 -13.01 13.61 -4.25
C ARG A 55 -12.05 14.36 -3.34
N ILE A 56 -12.59 15.22 -2.49
CA ILE A 56 -11.81 16.09 -1.60
C ILE A 56 -12.13 15.78 -0.14
N ASN A 57 -11.30 14.93 0.45
CA ASN A 57 -11.31 14.64 1.89
C ASN A 57 -10.10 15.28 2.56
N VAL A 58 -10.33 15.94 3.70
CA VAL A 58 -9.28 16.54 4.52
C VAL A 58 -9.43 16.05 5.94
N GLY A 59 -8.31 15.65 6.55
CA GLY A 59 -8.20 15.33 7.97
C GLY A 59 -7.19 16.24 8.66
N GLY A 60 -7.16 16.20 10.00
CA GLY A 60 -6.28 17.04 10.82
C GLY A 60 -7.03 18.16 11.54
N ASP A 61 -6.28 19.08 12.17
CA ASP A 61 -6.82 20.27 12.84
C ASP A 61 -7.08 21.36 11.82
N THR A 62 -8.35 21.50 11.42
CA THR A 62 -8.81 22.48 10.45
C THR A 62 -9.33 23.78 11.08
N GLY A 63 -9.15 23.97 12.40
CA GLY A 63 -9.65 25.14 13.13
C GLY A 63 -11.19 25.21 13.15
N ASN A 64 -11.87 24.08 13.31
CA ASN A 64 -13.33 23.94 13.29
C ASN A 64 -14.03 24.39 11.98
N SER A 65 -13.30 24.43 10.87
CA SER A 65 -13.83 24.72 9.54
C SER A 65 -13.66 23.52 8.62
N SER A 66 -14.59 23.30 7.69
CA SER A 66 -14.40 22.33 6.59
C SER A 66 -13.43 22.84 5.50
N GLY A 67 -13.00 24.10 5.60
CA GLY A 67 -12.11 24.78 4.67
C GLY A 67 -12.80 25.20 3.38
N THR A 68 -12.34 26.31 2.80
CA THR A 68 -12.78 26.74 1.48
C THR A 68 -12.04 25.94 0.43
N LYS A 69 -12.77 25.11 -0.33
CA LYS A 69 -12.22 24.25 -1.39
C LYS A 69 -12.19 25.03 -2.71
N VAL A 70 -11.00 25.21 -3.26
CA VAL A 70 -10.74 25.96 -4.50
C VAL A 70 -10.12 25.00 -5.51
N LEU A 71 -10.74 24.88 -6.68
CA LEU A 71 -10.12 24.28 -7.85
C LEU A 71 -9.28 25.34 -8.53
N VAL A 72 -7.98 25.07 -8.67
CA VAL A 72 -7.08 25.90 -9.46
C VAL A 72 -6.75 25.17 -10.75
N TYR A 73 -6.88 25.85 -11.89
CA TYR A 73 -6.65 25.25 -13.20
C TYR A 73 -5.82 26.15 -14.12
N ARG A 74 -5.14 25.52 -15.09
CA ARG A 74 -4.52 26.18 -16.24
C ARG A 74 -5.00 25.52 -17.52
N CYS A 75 -5.46 26.32 -18.45
CA CYS A 75 -5.96 25.84 -19.75
C CYS A 75 -4.83 25.40 -20.68
N THR A 76 -3.67 26.03 -20.56
CA THR A 76 -2.42 25.68 -21.25
C THR A 76 -1.23 25.90 -20.32
N GLU A 77 -0.07 25.31 -20.62
CA GLU A 77 1.15 25.52 -19.82
C GLU A 77 1.59 26.99 -19.73
N SER A 78 1.30 27.79 -20.76
CA SER A 78 1.63 29.22 -20.80
C SER A 78 0.57 30.12 -20.15
N SER A 79 -0.62 29.59 -19.85
CA SER A 79 -1.71 30.36 -19.25
C SER A 79 -1.49 30.57 -17.75
N PRO A 80 -1.86 31.75 -17.19
CA PRO A 80 -1.86 31.94 -15.75
C PRO A 80 -2.88 30.99 -15.08
N PRO A 81 -2.65 30.61 -13.81
CA PRO A 81 -3.62 29.82 -13.07
C PRO A 81 -4.89 30.64 -12.79
N GLU A 82 -6.05 30.02 -13.02
CA GLU A 82 -7.38 30.54 -12.70
C GLU A 82 -8.00 29.73 -11.56
N GLU A 83 -8.93 30.33 -10.82
CA GLU A 83 -9.45 29.76 -9.57
C GLU A 83 -10.97 29.74 -9.53
N VAL A 84 -11.53 28.65 -9.02
CA VAL A 84 -12.98 28.46 -8.83
C VAL A 84 -13.23 27.92 -7.43
N ALA A 85 -14.01 28.66 -6.64
CA ALA A 85 -14.52 28.16 -5.37
C ALA A 85 -15.58 27.09 -5.63
N LEU A 86 -15.33 25.86 -5.14
CA LEU A 86 -16.20 24.71 -5.40
C LEU A 86 -17.55 24.80 -4.68
N SER A 87 -17.66 25.62 -3.64
CA SER A 87 -18.91 25.93 -2.95
C SER A 87 -19.89 26.71 -3.84
N SER A 88 -19.37 27.57 -4.73
CA SER A 88 -20.14 28.47 -5.60
C SER A 88 -20.30 27.98 -7.04
N VAL A 89 -19.87 26.76 -7.35
CA VAL A 89 -20.01 26.20 -8.70
C VAL A 89 -21.49 26.13 -9.10
N GLN A 90 -21.79 26.73 -10.26
CA GLN A 90 -23.10 26.68 -10.90
C GLN A 90 -23.08 25.62 -12.00
N SER A 91 -24.22 24.95 -12.22
CA SER A 91 -24.36 23.77 -13.09
C SER A 91 -24.09 24.00 -14.60
N GLN A 92 -23.65 25.19 -15.01
CA GLN A 92 -23.45 25.57 -16.42
C GLN A 92 -22.20 26.43 -16.68
N SER A 93 -21.32 26.62 -15.69
CA SER A 93 -20.10 27.41 -15.89
C SER A 93 -19.13 26.67 -16.83
N ASN A 94 -18.71 27.35 -17.90
CA ASN A 94 -17.76 26.84 -18.88
C ASN A 94 -16.36 27.43 -18.63
N TYR A 95 -15.39 26.57 -18.36
CA TYR A 95 -13.99 26.91 -18.11
C TYR A 95 -13.13 26.52 -19.31
N CYS A 96 -12.04 27.24 -19.57
CA CYS A 96 -11.18 27.03 -20.75
C CYS A 96 -11.89 27.06 -22.14
N PRO A 97 -12.79 28.01 -22.42
CA PRO A 97 -13.65 28.01 -23.60
C PRO A 97 -12.92 28.03 -24.96
N GLY A 98 -11.67 28.51 -25.01
CA GLY A 98 -10.88 28.61 -26.25
C GLY A 98 -9.91 27.45 -26.52
N THR A 99 -9.86 26.44 -25.64
CA THR A 99 -8.90 25.32 -25.76
C THR A 99 -9.60 23.98 -25.54
N MET A 100 -9.64 23.50 -24.30
CA MET A 100 -10.38 22.31 -23.89
C MET A 100 -11.44 22.73 -22.88
N PRO A 101 -12.65 23.08 -23.34
CA PRO A 101 -13.67 23.57 -22.43
C PRO A 101 -14.12 22.46 -21.48
N PHE A 102 -14.41 22.80 -20.22
CA PHE A 102 -14.92 21.84 -19.24
C PHE A 102 -15.95 22.48 -18.30
N THR A 103 -16.72 21.63 -17.63
CA THR A 103 -17.67 22.02 -16.58
C THR A 103 -17.33 21.33 -15.27
N ILE A 104 -17.70 21.98 -14.17
CA ILE A 104 -17.68 21.39 -12.83
C ILE A 104 -19.11 21.36 -12.31
N SER A 105 -19.52 20.27 -11.64
CA SER A 105 -20.81 20.21 -10.96
C SER A 105 -20.73 19.41 -9.66
N LYS A 106 -21.67 19.66 -8.74
CA LYS A 106 -21.76 18.96 -7.45
C LYS A 106 -22.40 17.58 -7.64
N VAL A 107 -21.94 16.58 -6.88
CA VAL A 107 -22.57 15.26 -6.84
C VAL A 107 -23.70 15.26 -5.79
N SER A 108 -24.92 14.91 -6.22
CA SER A 108 -26.08 14.84 -5.32
C SER A 108 -25.84 13.87 -4.16
N GLY A 109 -26.19 14.28 -2.93
CA GLY A 109 -25.97 13.48 -1.71
C GLY A 109 -24.53 13.44 -1.20
N LYS A 110 -23.56 14.01 -1.93
CA LYS A 110 -22.14 14.10 -1.53
C LYS A 110 -21.60 15.53 -1.68
N GLU A 111 -22.48 16.51 -1.49
CA GLU A 111 -22.16 17.91 -1.68
C GLU A 111 -21.00 18.35 -0.77
N GLY A 112 -20.02 19.02 -1.39
CA GLY A 112 -18.82 19.44 -0.70
C GLY A 112 -17.73 18.39 -0.60
N ILE A 113 -17.97 17.13 -0.98
CA ILE A 113 -16.95 16.04 -0.97
C ILE A 113 -16.59 15.64 -2.40
N ASP A 114 -17.59 15.24 -3.19
CA ASP A 114 -17.41 14.76 -4.56
C ASP A 114 -17.93 15.80 -5.59
N PHE A 115 -17.18 16.00 -6.67
CA PHE A 115 -17.52 16.90 -7.78
C PHE A 115 -17.30 16.20 -9.11
N TYR A 116 -18.16 16.43 -10.10
CA TYR A 116 -17.93 15.98 -11.47
C TYR A 116 -17.09 17.01 -12.22
N PHE A 117 -16.00 16.57 -12.83
CA PHE A 117 -15.28 17.28 -13.88
C PHE A 117 -15.67 16.66 -15.22
N THR A 118 -16.31 17.41 -16.12
CA THR A 118 -16.75 16.89 -17.42
C THR A 118 -16.17 17.71 -18.55
N LEU A 119 -15.47 17.05 -19.48
CA LEU A 119 -14.91 17.70 -20.66
C LEU A 119 -16.01 17.98 -21.70
N LEU A 120 -15.98 19.15 -22.31
CA LEU A 120 -16.87 19.52 -23.41
C LEU A 120 -16.18 19.32 -24.77
N ASP A 121 -16.78 19.86 -25.84
CA ASP A 121 -16.20 19.82 -27.18
C ASP A 121 -14.85 20.55 -27.22
N SER A 122 -13.77 19.78 -27.35
CA SER A 122 -12.42 20.32 -27.51
C SER A 122 -12.30 21.15 -28.78
N MET A 123 -11.72 22.36 -28.62
CA MET A 123 -11.38 23.31 -29.67
C MET A 123 -9.90 23.21 -30.07
N GLN A 124 -9.18 22.21 -29.55
CA GLN A 124 -7.78 21.99 -29.89
C GLN A 124 -7.60 21.68 -31.38
N THR A 125 -6.51 22.21 -31.93
CA THR A 125 -6.02 21.84 -33.26
C THR A 125 -5.13 20.60 -33.18
N TYR A 126 -5.03 19.87 -34.29
CA TYR A 126 -4.19 18.67 -34.38
C TYR A 126 -2.70 18.96 -34.08
N ASP A 127 -2.24 20.20 -34.29
CA ASP A 127 -0.88 20.66 -33.97
C ASP A 127 -0.55 20.59 -32.49
N ASN A 128 -1.57 20.71 -31.64
CA ASN A 128 -1.41 20.87 -30.20
C ASN A 128 -1.83 19.64 -29.39
N VAL A 129 -2.26 18.57 -30.06
CA VAL A 129 -2.98 17.44 -29.43
C VAL A 129 -2.15 16.67 -28.38
N PHE A 130 -0.83 16.67 -28.49
CA PHE A 130 0.07 16.00 -27.53
C PHE A 130 0.79 16.97 -26.57
N SER A 131 0.76 18.26 -26.85
CA SER A 131 1.46 19.29 -26.06
C SER A 131 0.52 20.01 -25.09
N GLN A 132 -0.71 20.29 -25.51
CA GLN A 132 -1.71 20.98 -24.69
C GLN A 132 -2.47 20.02 -23.79
N LYS A 133 -2.51 20.37 -22.50
CA LYS A 133 -3.19 19.64 -21.43
C LYS A 133 -3.71 20.63 -20.39
N ILE A 134 -4.83 20.32 -19.76
CA ILE A 134 -5.34 21.11 -18.63
C ILE A 134 -4.57 20.66 -17.38
N GLN A 135 -4.00 21.60 -16.64
CA GLN A 135 -3.47 21.32 -15.30
C GLN A 135 -4.55 21.65 -14.28
N LEU A 136 -4.85 20.72 -13.36
CA LEU A 136 -5.79 20.89 -12.27
C LEU A 136 -5.08 20.62 -10.95
N TYR A 137 -5.33 21.41 -9.91
CA TYR A 137 -4.98 21.06 -8.53
C TYR A 137 -5.97 21.69 -7.56
N ILE A 138 -6.13 21.07 -6.39
CA ILE A 138 -7.02 21.57 -5.35
C ILE A 138 -6.21 22.31 -4.30
N ARG A 139 -6.69 23.49 -3.93
CA ARG A 139 -6.25 24.23 -2.77
C ARG A 139 -7.39 24.26 -1.75
N VAL A 140 -7.08 23.98 -0.49
CA VAL A 140 -8.05 24.10 0.60
C VAL A 140 -7.52 25.07 1.65
N GLU A 141 -8.31 26.10 1.93
CA GLU A 141 -7.95 27.20 2.81
C GLU A 141 -8.71 27.10 4.13
N PHE A 142 -7.96 27.10 5.24
CA PHE A 142 -8.45 27.04 6.61
C PHE A 142 -8.02 28.30 7.38
N PRO A 143 -8.66 28.61 8.53
CA PRO A 143 -8.18 29.67 9.42
C PRO A 143 -6.71 29.48 9.84
N VAL A 144 -6.30 28.20 10.00
CA VAL A 144 -4.97 27.78 10.47
C VAL A 144 -3.93 27.60 9.35
N GLY A 145 -4.29 27.78 8.08
CA GLY A 145 -3.36 27.64 6.96
C GLY A 145 -4.00 27.07 5.69
N THR A 146 -3.17 26.75 4.71
CA THR A 146 -3.62 26.29 3.38
C THR A 146 -2.87 25.02 2.98
N ILE A 147 -3.57 24.08 2.35
CA ILE A 147 -2.97 22.88 1.75
C ILE A 147 -3.25 22.86 0.25
N THR A 148 -2.30 22.33 -0.52
CA THR A 148 -2.37 22.25 -1.98
C THR A 148 -2.05 20.83 -2.43
N SER A 149 -2.85 20.28 -3.33
CA SER A 149 -2.65 18.93 -3.85
C SER A 149 -1.55 18.89 -4.92
N ASN A 150 -1.10 17.68 -5.26
CA ASN A 150 -0.45 17.45 -6.54
C ASN A 150 -1.35 17.84 -7.71
N SER A 151 -0.75 18.17 -8.85
CA SER A 151 -1.48 18.44 -10.08
C SER A 151 -1.90 17.17 -10.80
N LEU A 152 -3.11 17.19 -11.36
CA LEU A 152 -3.62 16.27 -12.37
C LEU A 152 -3.56 16.96 -13.74
N PHE A 153 -3.09 16.24 -14.75
CA PHE A 153 -3.02 16.72 -16.12
C PHE A 153 -4.01 15.96 -17.00
N VAL A 154 -4.92 16.68 -17.65
CA VAL A 154 -5.97 16.12 -18.50
C VAL A 154 -5.62 16.34 -19.97
N TYR A 155 -5.54 15.25 -20.71
CA TYR A 155 -5.34 15.19 -22.15
C TYR A 155 -6.66 14.95 -22.89
N ASN A 156 -6.73 15.44 -24.13
CA ASN A 156 -7.82 15.17 -25.06
C ASN A 156 -7.22 14.83 -26.42
N LEU A 157 -7.71 13.77 -27.06
CA LEU A 157 -7.24 13.33 -28.39
C LEU A 157 -8.26 13.59 -29.50
N ASP A 158 -9.34 14.35 -29.24
CA ASP A 158 -10.45 14.53 -30.20
C ASP A 158 -9.97 15.25 -31.48
N ALA A 159 -8.91 16.05 -31.38
CA ALA A 159 -8.35 16.73 -32.54
C ALA A 159 -7.79 15.76 -33.61
N ILE A 160 -7.37 14.54 -33.22
CA ILE A 160 -6.89 13.51 -34.16
C ILE A 160 -8.01 13.09 -35.10
N SER A 161 -9.22 12.87 -34.58
CA SER A 161 -10.35 12.40 -35.37
C SER A 161 -11.04 13.51 -36.19
N LYS A 162 -10.79 14.78 -35.86
CA LYS A 162 -11.32 15.94 -36.58
C LYS A 162 -10.44 16.41 -37.76
N SER A 163 -9.21 15.91 -37.87
CA SER A 163 -8.25 16.43 -38.88
C SER A 163 -8.63 16.05 -40.32
N PRO A 164 -8.57 16.96 -41.31
CA PRO A 164 -8.97 16.70 -42.69
C PRO A 164 -7.81 16.23 -43.58
N SER A 165 -8.03 15.18 -44.38
CA SER A 165 -7.10 14.77 -45.43
C SER A 165 -7.58 15.25 -46.81
N SER A 166 -6.77 16.02 -47.52
CA SER A 166 -6.70 16.12 -48.99
C SER A 166 -7.99 16.00 -49.86
N SER A 167 -8.26 17.00 -50.72
CA SER A 167 -9.27 16.89 -51.79
C SER A 167 -9.01 15.70 -52.72
N SER A 168 -10.08 15.10 -53.26
CA SER A 168 -9.99 14.00 -54.23
C SER A 168 -10.72 14.35 -55.53
N ASN A 169 -10.17 13.89 -56.66
CA ASN A 169 -10.85 13.98 -57.96
C ASN A 169 -12.03 13.00 -58.11
N ASP A 170 -12.21 12.08 -57.15
CA ASP A 170 -13.37 11.19 -57.06
C ASP A 170 -14.50 11.89 -56.31
N ALA A 171 -15.56 12.28 -57.03
CA ALA A 171 -16.69 13.03 -56.49
C ALA A 171 -17.47 12.28 -55.40
N ILE A 172 -17.45 10.94 -55.40
CA ILE A 172 -18.14 10.14 -54.36
C ILE A 172 -17.34 10.23 -53.07
N ILE A 173 -16.02 10.04 -53.14
CA ILE A 173 -15.16 10.02 -51.96
C ILE A 173 -14.91 11.43 -51.42
N ASP A 174 -14.93 12.45 -52.28
CA ASP A 174 -14.81 13.84 -51.84
C ASP A 174 -16.00 14.27 -50.98
N SER A 175 -17.16 13.59 -51.11
CA SER A 175 -18.32 13.80 -50.24
C SER A 175 -18.19 13.20 -48.83
N PHE A 176 -17.14 12.42 -48.54
CA PHE A 176 -16.96 11.74 -47.25
C PHE A 176 -16.17 12.61 -46.26
N TYR A 177 -16.45 12.43 -44.97
CA TYR A 177 -15.66 13.02 -43.89
C TYR A 177 -14.39 12.19 -43.68
N LYS A 178 -13.41 12.31 -44.59
CA LYS A 178 -12.20 11.46 -44.65
C LYS A 178 -11.47 11.31 -43.31
N ARG A 179 -11.55 12.32 -42.44
CA ARG A 179 -10.82 12.39 -41.17
C ARG A 179 -9.32 12.21 -41.44
N PHE A 180 -8.64 11.37 -40.65
CA PHE A 180 -7.25 11.01 -40.82
C PHE A 180 -6.99 9.91 -41.86
N LEU A 181 -8.02 9.37 -42.54
CA LEU A 181 -7.84 8.33 -43.55
C LEU A 181 -7.49 8.93 -44.90
N THR A 182 -6.56 8.30 -45.62
CA THR A 182 -6.28 8.70 -46.99
C THR A 182 -7.39 8.27 -47.95
N VAL A 183 -7.47 8.92 -49.12
CA VAL A 183 -8.36 8.50 -50.22
C VAL A 183 -8.08 7.05 -50.67
N PRO A 184 -6.81 6.62 -50.86
CA PRO A 184 -6.48 5.20 -51.07
C PRO A 184 -7.05 4.25 -50.01
N ALA A 185 -7.05 4.63 -48.73
CA ALA A 185 -7.55 3.80 -47.63
C ALA A 185 -9.06 3.52 -47.77
N ILE A 186 -9.84 4.57 -48.02
CA ILE A 186 -11.30 4.47 -48.21
C ILE A 186 -11.61 3.60 -49.44
N ASN A 187 -10.92 3.88 -50.56
CA ASN A 187 -11.04 3.09 -51.78
C ASN A 187 -10.71 1.61 -51.56
N PHE A 188 -9.62 1.34 -50.85
CA PHE A 188 -9.21 -0.01 -50.49
C PHE A 188 -10.27 -0.74 -49.66
N MET A 189 -10.85 -0.07 -48.66
CA MET A 189 -11.89 -0.69 -47.83
C MET A 189 -13.19 -0.97 -48.59
N ILE A 190 -13.54 -0.17 -49.61
CA ILE A 190 -14.76 -0.38 -50.43
C ILE A 190 -14.53 -1.46 -51.51
N GLN A 191 -13.40 -1.40 -52.19
CA GLN A 191 -13.13 -2.22 -53.37
C GLN A 191 -12.32 -3.49 -53.09
N MET A 192 -11.65 -3.57 -51.93
CA MET A 192 -10.60 -4.57 -51.65
C MET A 192 -9.63 -4.75 -52.81
N ASN A 193 -9.30 -3.64 -53.50
CA ASN A 193 -8.42 -3.68 -54.66
C ASN A 193 -6.98 -3.90 -54.20
N THR A 194 -6.43 -5.06 -54.53
CA THR A 194 -5.09 -5.50 -54.10
C THR A 194 -4.11 -5.51 -55.27
N THR A 195 -2.82 -5.36 -54.98
CA THR A 195 -1.78 -5.47 -56.02
C THR A 195 -1.57 -6.92 -56.46
N ALA A 196 -0.68 -7.15 -57.44
CA ALA A 196 -0.31 -8.50 -57.85
C ALA A 196 0.40 -9.27 -56.73
N ASP A 197 1.20 -8.55 -55.93
CA ASP A 197 2.03 -9.12 -54.86
C ASP A 197 1.20 -9.75 -53.72
N PRO A 198 1.65 -10.88 -53.14
CA PRO A 198 0.95 -11.55 -52.04
C PRO A 198 0.98 -10.74 -50.74
N PHE A 199 2.02 -9.92 -50.53
CA PHE A 199 2.13 -8.97 -49.43
C PHE A 199 2.34 -7.58 -50.00
N SER A 200 1.51 -6.65 -49.55
CA SER A 200 1.52 -5.28 -50.06
C SER A 200 1.04 -4.33 -48.96
N TYR A 201 0.94 -3.05 -49.29
CA TYR A 201 0.45 -2.03 -48.39
C TYR A 201 -0.42 -1.01 -49.12
N VAL A 202 -1.24 -0.30 -48.35
CA VAL A 202 -1.94 0.90 -48.79
C VAL A 202 -1.59 2.06 -47.84
N PRO A 203 -1.32 3.29 -48.35
CA PRO A 203 -1.27 4.47 -47.51
C PRO A 203 -2.59 4.59 -46.76
N PHE A 204 -2.59 4.52 -45.43
CA PHE A 204 -3.83 4.36 -44.66
C PHE A 204 -4.16 5.60 -43.84
N ILE A 205 -3.17 6.12 -43.11
CA ILE A 205 -3.27 7.32 -42.29
C ILE A 205 -2.59 8.48 -43.03
N ASP A 206 -3.19 9.68 -42.96
CA ASP A 206 -2.60 10.91 -43.50
C ASP A 206 -1.22 11.20 -42.89
N GLN A 207 -0.26 11.59 -43.73
CA GLN A 207 1.13 11.79 -43.32
C GLN A 207 1.26 12.85 -42.21
N GLN A 208 0.42 13.89 -42.19
CA GLN A 208 0.46 14.90 -41.14
C GLN A 208 0.15 14.30 -39.77
N ILE A 209 -0.75 13.32 -39.70
CA ILE A 209 -1.10 12.63 -38.47
C ILE A 209 0.02 11.69 -38.05
N VAL A 210 0.62 10.97 -38.99
CA VAL A 210 1.80 10.12 -38.75
C VAL A 210 2.95 10.93 -38.14
N ASP A 211 3.27 12.09 -38.71
CA ASP A 211 4.34 12.95 -38.24
C ASP A 211 4.06 13.49 -36.82
N ARG A 212 2.79 13.79 -36.51
CA ARG A 212 2.38 14.22 -35.17
C ARG A 212 2.51 13.09 -34.15
N ILE A 213 2.09 11.87 -34.48
CA ILE A 213 2.26 10.70 -33.59
C ILE A 213 3.73 10.41 -33.34
N ARG A 214 4.60 10.54 -34.35
CA ARG A 214 6.05 10.36 -34.20
C ARG A 214 6.67 11.35 -33.20
N SER A 215 6.11 12.57 -33.14
CA SER A 215 6.50 13.62 -32.18
C SER A 215 5.87 13.48 -30.79
N ALA A 216 4.94 12.54 -30.59
CA ALA A 216 4.28 12.35 -29.31
C ALA A 216 5.24 11.79 -28.24
N PRO A 217 5.00 12.06 -26.96
CA PRO A 217 5.71 11.42 -25.85
C PRO A 217 5.70 9.88 -25.98
N ASP A 218 6.78 9.23 -25.54
CA ASP A 218 6.97 7.77 -25.69
C ASP A 218 5.83 6.95 -25.09
N PHE A 219 5.33 7.36 -23.92
CA PHE A 219 4.21 6.69 -23.26
C PHE A 219 2.91 6.73 -24.08
N ILE A 220 2.70 7.78 -24.88
CA ILE A 220 1.55 7.89 -25.78
C ILE A 220 1.76 6.97 -26.98
N LYS A 221 2.94 6.99 -27.60
CA LYS A 221 3.25 6.13 -28.76
C LYS A 221 3.07 4.65 -28.44
N ALA A 222 3.40 4.22 -27.22
CA ALA A 222 3.23 2.83 -26.77
C ALA A 222 1.76 2.40 -26.58
N LYS A 223 0.80 3.33 -26.46
CA LYS A 223 -0.58 3.02 -26.08
C LYS A 223 -1.65 3.55 -27.03
N ILE A 224 -1.32 4.54 -27.85
CA ILE A 224 -2.26 5.11 -28.82
C ILE A 224 -2.59 4.07 -29.89
N ASN A 225 -3.88 3.93 -30.19
CA ASN A 225 -4.37 3.08 -31.26
C ASN A 225 -5.26 3.88 -32.18
N ILE A 226 -5.06 3.70 -33.47
CA ILE A 226 -5.72 4.43 -34.54
C ILE A 226 -6.08 3.44 -35.64
N GLY A 227 -7.15 3.70 -36.37
CA GLY A 227 -7.45 3.00 -37.60
C GLY A 227 -8.88 3.22 -38.06
N ALA A 228 -9.43 2.24 -38.76
CA ALA A 228 -10.79 2.29 -39.26
C ALA A 228 -11.59 1.04 -38.90
N ILE A 229 -12.90 1.20 -38.90
CA ILE A 229 -13.87 0.14 -38.73
C ILE A 229 -14.66 0.06 -40.03
N LEU A 230 -14.73 -1.15 -40.57
CA LEU A 230 -15.62 -1.50 -41.66
C LEU A 230 -16.84 -2.22 -41.09
N GLN A 231 -17.98 -1.55 -41.16
CA GLN A 231 -19.25 -2.04 -40.64
C GLN A 231 -20.10 -2.59 -41.79
N PHE A 232 -20.64 -3.79 -41.60
CA PHE A 232 -21.41 -4.51 -42.61
C PHE A 232 -22.92 -4.41 -42.38
N ASP A 233 -23.38 -3.37 -41.70
CA ASP A 233 -24.80 -3.07 -41.49
C ASP A 233 -24.98 -1.54 -41.32
N ALA A 234 -26.19 -1.02 -41.57
CA ALA A 234 -26.53 0.40 -41.55
C ALA A 234 -26.75 0.96 -40.12
N GLY A 235 -25.86 0.58 -39.19
CA GLY A 235 -25.84 1.10 -37.82
C GLY A 235 -25.04 2.40 -37.70
N ASP A 236 -25.13 3.02 -36.52
CA ASP A 236 -24.34 4.19 -36.18
C ASP A 236 -22.92 3.78 -35.73
N CYS A 237 -21.91 4.48 -36.23
CA CYS A 237 -20.51 4.38 -35.83
C CYS A 237 -20.30 4.47 -34.32
N GLN A 238 -21.15 5.19 -33.58
CA GLN A 238 -20.98 5.31 -32.12
C GLN A 238 -21.36 4.06 -31.34
N ASN A 239 -22.19 3.18 -31.90
CA ASN A 239 -22.78 2.03 -31.20
C ASN A 239 -22.51 0.71 -31.91
N PHE A 240 -21.36 0.59 -32.60
CA PHE A 240 -21.01 -0.64 -33.29
C PHE A 240 -20.78 -1.79 -32.31
N GLN A 241 -21.12 -3.01 -32.73
CA GLN A 241 -20.81 -4.23 -31.98
C GLN A 241 -19.55 -4.86 -32.57
N SER A 242 -18.54 -5.17 -31.73
CA SER A 242 -17.23 -5.67 -32.20
C SER A 242 -17.32 -6.94 -33.04
N HIS A 243 -18.33 -7.78 -32.82
CA HIS A 243 -18.55 -8.98 -33.61
C HIS A 243 -19.21 -8.74 -34.98
N LEU A 244 -19.76 -7.56 -35.22
CA LEU A 244 -20.43 -7.15 -36.48
C LEU A 244 -19.53 -6.32 -37.41
N VAL A 245 -18.27 -6.09 -37.01
CA VAL A 245 -17.35 -5.23 -37.75
C VAL A 245 -16.01 -5.90 -37.99
N SER A 246 -15.33 -5.47 -39.06
CA SER A 246 -13.90 -5.72 -39.29
C SER A 246 -13.10 -4.47 -38.91
N MET A 247 -12.09 -4.66 -38.06
CA MET A 247 -11.28 -3.56 -37.54
C MET A 247 -9.92 -3.52 -38.24
N PHE A 248 -9.68 -2.44 -38.99
CA PHE A 248 -8.39 -2.10 -39.61
C PHE A 248 -7.62 -1.14 -38.69
N VAL A 249 -7.17 -1.66 -37.55
CA VAL A 249 -6.52 -0.89 -36.49
C VAL A 249 -5.18 -1.52 -36.12
N ASN A 250 -4.28 -0.77 -35.50
CA ASN A 250 -3.04 -1.34 -34.97
C ASN A 250 -3.30 -2.24 -33.75
N TYR A 251 -4.28 -1.91 -32.91
CA TYR A 251 -4.75 -2.74 -31.80
C TYR A 251 -6.08 -2.19 -31.23
N TYR A 252 -6.86 -3.05 -30.55
CA TYR A 252 -8.03 -2.63 -29.77
C TYR A 252 -8.29 -3.59 -28.61
N SER A 253 -8.43 -3.07 -27.39
CA SER A 253 -8.46 -3.89 -26.16
C SER A 253 -9.72 -4.73 -25.95
N LYS A 254 -10.78 -4.50 -26.73
CA LYS A 254 -12.04 -5.26 -26.68
C LYS A 254 -12.30 -6.03 -27.99
N MET A 255 -11.25 -6.41 -28.70
CA MET A 255 -11.39 -7.28 -29.88
C MET A 255 -11.93 -8.65 -29.48
N ASN A 256 -12.79 -9.18 -30.34
CA ASN A 256 -13.19 -10.58 -30.30
C ASN A 256 -12.22 -11.44 -31.13
N GLU A 257 -12.39 -12.76 -31.05
CA GLU A 257 -11.55 -13.73 -31.78
C GLU A 257 -11.47 -13.48 -33.28
N ASN A 258 -12.58 -13.08 -33.94
CA ASN A 258 -12.58 -12.77 -35.37
C ASN A 258 -11.66 -11.60 -35.73
N ASN A 259 -11.71 -10.50 -34.97
CA ASN A 259 -10.85 -9.35 -35.21
C ASN A 259 -9.40 -9.61 -34.79
N ILE A 260 -9.17 -10.41 -33.75
CA ILE A 260 -7.84 -10.89 -33.38
C ILE A 260 -7.23 -11.71 -34.52
N ASN A 261 -8.00 -12.61 -35.13
CA ASN A 261 -7.55 -13.38 -36.29
C ASN A 261 -7.33 -12.50 -37.53
N LEU A 262 -8.13 -11.44 -37.72
CA LEU A 262 -7.89 -10.46 -38.78
C LEU A 262 -6.53 -9.77 -38.63
N LEU A 263 -6.09 -9.45 -37.41
CA LEU A 263 -4.76 -8.86 -37.14
C LEU A 263 -3.58 -9.73 -37.56
N LYS A 264 -3.78 -11.02 -37.85
CA LYS A 264 -2.73 -11.85 -38.47
C LYS A 264 -2.50 -11.48 -39.93
N HIS A 265 -3.53 -10.99 -40.61
CA HIS A 265 -3.50 -10.69 -42.04
C HIS A 265 -3.16 -9.23 -42.33
N ILE A 266 -3.20 -8.36 -41.32
CA ILE A 266 -2.98 -6.92 -41.48
C ILE A 266 -2.05 -6.37 -40.40
N GLY A 267 -1.30 -5.33 -40.74
CA GLY A 267 -0.45 -4.60 -39.81
C GLY A 267 -0.48 -3.12 -40.12
N LEU A 268 -1.14 -2.34 -39.25
CA LEU A 268 -1.13 -0.89 -39.36
C LEU A 268 0.08 -0.31 -38.64
N SER A 269 1.01 0.23 -39.41
CA SER A 269 2.21 0.87 -38.91
C SER A 269 1.96 2.35 -38.66
N LEU A 270 2.12 2.77 -37.40
CA LEU A 270 2.02 4.18 -37.01
C LEU A 270 3.32 4.97 -37.33
N ASP A 271 4.40 4.27 -37.70
CA ASP A 271 5.68 4.89 -38.04
C ASP A 271 5.67 5.51 -39.44
N ASP A 272 4.94 4.90 -40.37
CA ASP A 272 4.84 5.31 -41.78
C ASP A 272 3.40 5.47 -42.31
N GLY A 273 2.39 5.24 -41.45
CA GLY A 273 0.97 5.40 -41.76
C GLY A 273 0.41 4.39 -42.76
N ARG A 274 1.10 3.28 -42.99
CA ARG A 274 0.69 2.27 -43.98
C ARG A 274 -0.02 1.11 -43.31
N LEU A 275 -1.09 0.64 -43.96
CA LEU A 275 -1.73 -0.63 -43.65
C LEU A 275 -1.11 -1.70 -44.55
N TYR A 276 -0.27 -2.54 -43.96
CA TYR A 276 0.28 -3.73 -44.60
C TYR A 276 -0.73 -4.86 -44.55
N TYR A 277 -0.79 -5.69 -45.59
CA TYR A 277 -1.73 -6.80 -45.65
C TYR A 277 -1.20 -8.00 -46.43
N SER A 278 -1.67 -9.19 -46.04
CA SER A 278 -1.60 -10.42 -46.84
C SER A 278 -2.82 -10.49 -47.75
N LYS A 279 -2.62 -10.49 -49.05
CA LYS A 279 -3.69 -10.39 -50.06
C LYS A 279 -4.76 -11.47 -49.90
N TYR A 280 -4.36 -12.74 -49.87
CA TYR A 280 -5.31 -13.85 -49.92
C TYR A 280 -5.99 -14.05 -48.55
N GLY A 281 -5.24 -13.94 -47.45
CA GLY A 281 -5.73 -13.99 -46.08
C GLY A 281 -6.76 -12.89 -45.81
N LEU A 282 -6.43 -11.63 -46.12
CA LEU A 282 -7.31 -10.49 -45.90
C LEU A 282 -8.58 -10.57 -46.75
N THR A 283 -8.46 -10.77 -48.06
CA THR A 283 -9.64 -10.81 -48.95
C THR A 283 -10.57 -11.97 -48.60
N THR A 284 -10.02 -13.11 -48.18
CA THR A 284 -10.83 -14.24 -47.67
C THR A 284 -11.53 -13.87 -46.36
N ALA A 285 -10.81 -13.27 -45.40
CA ALA A 285 -11.38 -12.88 -44.10
C ALA A 285 -12.55 -11.89 -44.27
N ILE A 286 -12.36 -10.85 -45.09
CA ILE A 286 -13.39 -9.84 -45.36
C ILE A 286 -14.56 -10.43 -46.16
N SER A 287 -14.29 -11.24 -47.19
CA SER A 287 -15.34 -11.85 -48.01
C SER A 287 -16.21 -12.82 -47.20
N ASN A 288 -15.58 -13.63 -46.34
CA ASN A 288 -16.30 -14.50 -45.40
C ASN A 288 -17.16 -13.67 -44.44
N PHE A 289 -16.57 -12.65 -43.80
CA PHE A 289 -17.30 -11.79 -42.88
C PHE A 289 -18.53 -11.14 -43.54
N PHE A 290 -18.37 -10.64 -44.76
CA PHE A 290 -19.47 -10.05 -45.54
C PHE A 290 -20.58 -11.08 -45.87
N ARG A 291 -20.18 -12.29 -46.30
CA ARG A 291 -21.12 -13.36 -46.66
C ARG A 291 -21.88 -13.87 -45.44
N ASP A 292 -21.20 -14.06 -44.31
CA ASP A 292 -21.77 -14.58 -43.07
C ASP A 292 -22.84 -13.63 -42.48
N ARG A 293 -22.82 -12.35 -42.90
CA ARG A 293 -23.84 -11.33 -42.57
C ARG A 293 -25.04 -11.31 -43.52
N GLY A 294 -25.15 -12.30 -44.41
CA GLY A 294 -26.26 -12.36 -45.37
C GLY A 294 -26.15 -11.32 -46.49
N SER A 295 -24.94 -10.86 -46.82
CA SER A 295 -24.65 -9.88 -47.89
C SER A 295 -25.46 -8.58 -47.72
N PRO A 296 -25.06 -7.73 -46.77
CA PRO A 296 -25.80 -6.51 -46.44
C PRO A 296 -25.98 -5.57 -47.64
N LYS A 297 -27.02 -4.74 -47.60
CA LYS A 297 -27.32 -3.75 -48.65
C LYS A 297 -26.48 -2.48 -48.56
N GLU A 298 -26.00 -2.18 -47.37
CA GLU A 298 -25.20 -1.00 -47.08
C GLU A 298 -24.04 -1.38 -46.16
N ILE A 299 -22.94 -0.63 -46.26
CA ILE A 299 -21.81 -0.70 -45.33
C ILE A 299 -21.55 0.69 -44.74
N GLY A 300 -20.85 0.72 -43.61
CA GLY A 300 -20.34 1.93 -42.98
C GLY A 300 -18.83 1.91 -42.84
N ILE A 301 -18.20 3.08 -42.93
CA ILE A 301 -16.79 3.31 -42.60
C ILE A 301 -16.72 4.33 -41.47
N CYS A 302 -16.02 3.96 -40.41
CA CYS A 302 -15.78 4.81 -39.25
C CYS A 302 -14.28 4.87 -38.97
N THR A 303 -13.82 5.97 -38.41
CA THR A 303 -12.48 6.09 -37.83
C THR A 303 -12.52 5.75 -36.35
N LEU A 304 -11.43 5.18 -35.83
CA LEU A 304 -11.26 4.87 -34.42
C LEU A 304 -9.96 5.47 -33.90
N VAL A 305 -10.04 6.15 -32.76
CA VAL A 305 -8.90 6.55 -31.93
C VAL A 305 -9.15 6.03 -30.53
N SER A 306 -8.21 5.28 -29.98
CA SER A 306 -8.31 4.79 -28.60
C SER A 306 -6.95 4.80 -27.91
N PHE A 307 -6.98 4.71 -26.60
CA PHE A 307 -5.79 4.56 -25.78
C PHE A 307 -5.89 3.22 -25.05
N ALA A 308 -4.87 2.37 -25.21
CA ALA A 308 -4.92 1.00 -24.72
C ALA A 308 -5.09 0.94 -23.20
N GLY A 309 -5.89 -0.02 -22.75
CA GLY A 309 -6.22 -0.28 -21.34
C GLY A 309 -7.51 -1.09 -21.25
N HIS A 310 -7.69 -1.82 -20.14
CA HIS A 310 -8.88 -2.66 -19.95
C HIS A 310 -10.13 -1.79 -19.83
N SER A 311 -10.03 -0.68 -19.08
CA SER A 311 -11.09 0.31 -18.96
C SER A 311 -11.25 1.21 -20.19
N GLN A 312 -10.38 1.09 -21.21
CA GLN A 312 -10.33 1.97 -22.37
C GLN A 312 -10.30 3.45 -21.97
N PRO A 313 -9.22 3.93 -21.34
CA PRO A 313 -9.14 5.29 -20.78
C PRO A 313 -9.55 6.38 -21.77
N TYR A 314 -9.33 6.16 -23.07
CA TYR A 314 -9.84 6.99 -24.14
C TYR A 314 -10.34 6.13 -25.30
N PHE A 315 -11.48 6.49 -25.87
CA PHE A 315 -12.09 5.82 -27.01
C PHE A 315 -13.01 6.76 -27.76
N LYS A 316 -12.72 6.99 -29.03
CA LYS A 316 -13.48 7.85 -29.91
C LYS A 316 -13.65 7.17 -31.26
N VAL A 317 -14.89 7.22 -31.76
CA VAL A 317 -15.24 6.73 -33.09
C VAL A 317 -15.98 7.85 -33.79
N ASP A 318 -15.56 8.16 -35.02
CA ASP A 318 -16.17 9.20 -35.83
C ASP A 318 -16.52 8.66 -37.21
N GLU A 319 -17.69 9.07 -37.71
CA GLU A 319 -18.15 8.70 -39.04
C GLU A 319 -17.23 9.26 -40.13
N VAL A 320 -16.88 8.39 -41.08
CA VAL A 320 -16.42 8.77 -42.42
C VAL A 320 -17.62 8.77 -43.36
N LYS A 321 -18.36 7.65 -43.37
CA LYS A 321 -19.66 7.50 -44.05
C LYS A 321 -20.43 6.30 -43.49
N GLN A 322 -21.64 6.49 -42.99
CA GLN A 322 -22.46 5.42 -42.37
C GLN A 322 -23.20 4.54 -43.38
N ARG A 323 -23.57 5.10 -44.54
CA ARG A 323 -24.38 4.39 -45.55
C ARG A 323 -23.75 4.49 -46.92
N ILE A 324 -23.01 3.45 -47.27
CA ILE A 324 -22.41 3.26 -48.58
C ILE A 324 -23.13 2.09 -49.25
N SER A 325 -23.72 2.33 -50.42
CA SER A 325 -24.39 1.29 -51.21
C SER A 325 -23.43 0.16 -51.56
N THR A 326 -23.84 -1.10 -51.39
CA THR A 326 -23.01 -2.24 -51.80
C THR A 326 -22.89 -2.41 -53.31
N THR A 327 -23.61 -1.61 -54.12
CA THR A 327 -23.41 -1.57 -55.58
C THR A 327 -22.03 -1.12 -56.00
N ILE A 328 -21.35 -0.34 -55.16
CA ILE A 328 -19.97 0.11 -55.42
C ILE A 328 -18.94 -0.70 -54.64
N VAL A 329 -19.36 -1.76 -53.94
CA VAL A 329 -18.50 -2.57 -53.08
C VAL A 329 -18.09 -3.85 -53.83
N ASN A 330 -16.85 -4.30 -53.63
CA ASN A 330 -16.35 -5.50 -54.30
C ASN A 330 -15.53 -6.40 -53.35
N TYR A 331 -16.21 -7.25 -52.57
CA TYR A 331 -15.57 -8.18 -51.64
C TYR A 331 -15.47 -9.59 -52.20
N LYS A 332 -14.52 -9.78 -53.11
CA LYS A 332 -14.20 -11.09 -53.68
C LYS A 332 -12.99 -11.69 -52.99
N GLN A 333 -13.10 -12.97 -52.65
CA GLN A 333 -11.92 -13.75 -52.30
C GLN A 333 -10.98 -13.81 -53.50
N MET A 334 -9.71 -13.47 -53.28
CA MET A 334 -8.66 -13.56 -54.29
C MET A 334 -7.81 -14.80 -53.98
N GLY A 335 -7.47 -15.57 -55.01
CA GLY A 335 -6.50 -16.68 -54.92
C GLY A 335 -6.78 -17.73 -53.84
N SER A 336 -5.71 -18.45 -53.45
CA SER A 336 -5.74 -19.47 -52.39
C SER A 336 -4.69 -19.13 -51.34
N ARG A 337 -5.00 -19.46 -50.08
CA ARG A 337 -4.13 -19.17 -48.94
C ARG A 337 -2.79 -19.91 -49.07
N THR A 338 -1.74 -19.23 -48.65
CA THR A 338 -0.35 -19.71 -48.53
C THR A 338 0.04 -19.78 -47.06
N THR A 339 1.18 -20.42 -46.78
CA THR A 339 1.78 -20.43 -45.43
C THR A 339 2.83 -19.33 -45.26
N GLU A 340 2.90 -18.38 -46.19
CA GLU A 340 3.90 -17.32 -46.17
C GLU A 340 3.57 -16.25 -45.12
N CYS A 341 4.63 -15.60 -44.64
CA CYS A 341 4.54 -14.46 -43.74
C CYS A 341 5.54 -13.37 -44.16
N SER A 342 5.20 -12.11 -43.85
CA SER A 342 6.04 -10.94 -44.07
C SER A 342 6.10 -10.06 -42.83
N ILE A 343 7.23 -9.37 -42.66
CA ILE A 343 7.40 -8.36 -41.62
C ILE A 343 6.80 -7.04 -42.13
N VAL A 344 6.12 -6.33 -41.24
CA VAL A 344 5.52 -5.00 -41.47
C VAL A 344 6.61 -3.94 -41.38
N GLY A 345 6.64 -3.00 -42.34
CA GLY A 345 7.62 -1.92 -42.35
C GLY A 345 9.04 -2.36 -42.73
N SER A 346 10.02 -1.52 -42.43
CA SER A 346 11.45 -1.78 -42.67
C SER A 346 12.18 -1.98 -41.34
N GLY A 347 12.53 -3.23 -41.01
CA GLY A 347 13.32 -3.56 -39.82
C GLY A 347 12.94 -4.91 -39.22
N THR A 348 13.75 -5.39 -38.28
CA THR A 348 13.50 -6.62 -37.51
C THR A 348 13.56 -6.40 -36.00
N ALA A 349 13.71 -5.14 -35.56
CA ALA A 349 13.76 -4.77 -34.15
C ALA A 349 13.13 -3.38 -33.92
N ARG A 350 12.53 -3.16 -32.75
CA ARG A 350 12.11 -1.83 -32.28
C ARG A 350 12.32 -1.69 -30.76
N SER A 351 12.73 -0.51 -30.29
CA SER A 351 12.75 -0.22 -28.85
C SER A 351 11.38 0.27 -28.38
N VAL A 352 10.92 -0.18 -27.22
CA VAL A 352 9.61 0.17 -26.66
C VAL A 352 9.77 0.53 -25.18
N SER A 353 9.36 1.74 -24.81
CA SER A 353 9.26 2.15 -23.40
C SER A 353 7.86 1.87 -22.88
N ILE A 354 7.74 1.06 -21.84
CA ILE A 354 6.46 0.74 -21.19
C ILE A 354 6.48 1.32 -19.78
N PHE A 355 5.44 2.07 -19.42
CA PHE A 355 5.41 2.71 -18.10
C PHE A 355 4.58 1.91 -17.11
N ALA A 356 5.17 1.61 -15.96
CA ALA A 356 4.46 1.03 -14.83
C ALA A 356 3.41 2.00 -14.28
N GLY A 357 2.33 1.48 -13.72
CA GLY A 357 1.17 2.25 -13.25
C GLY A 357 0.22 2.69 -14.36
N MET A 358 0.49 2.33 -15.63
CA MET A 358 -0.44 2.44 -16.76
C MET A 358 -1.08 1.08 -17.06
N ASP A 359 -2.41 1.05 -17.16
CA ASP A 359 -3.17 -0.18 -17.35
C ASP A 359 -2.99 -0.80 -18.76
N TYR A 360 -2.66 -2.10 -18.85
CA TYR A 360 -2.51 -2.93 -20.07
C TYR A 360 -1.92 -2.24 -21.32
N THR A 361 -0.59 -2.28 -21.47
CA THR A 361 0.13 -1.76 -22.66
C THR A 361 0.39 -2.89 -23.66
N PRO A 362 -0.11 -2.80 -24.91
CA PRO A 362 -0.02 -3.88 -25.88
C PRO A 362 1.31 -3.88 -26.61
N LEU A 363 1.80 -5.07 -26.93
CA LEU A 363 2.91 -5.32 -27.83
C LEU A 363 2.42 -6.28 -28.91
N VAL A 364 2.05 -5.69 -30.05
CA VAL A 364 1.59 -6.42 -31.24
C VAL A 364 2.78 -6.79 -32.10
N CYS A 365 2.83 -8.05 -32.53
CA CYS A 365 3.86 -8.58 -33.41
C CYS A 365 3.71 -8.02 -34.83
N PRO A 366 4.71 -7.31 -35.39
CA PRO A 366 4.67 -6.73 -36.74
C PRO A 366 4.98 -7.79 -37.80
N ILE A 367 4.38 -8.97 -37.68
CA ILE A 367 4.45 -10.04 -38.68
C ILE A 367 3.02 -10.32 -39.12
N ILE A 368 2.80 -10.27 -40.43
CA ILE A 368 1.53 -10.64 -41.06
C ILE A 368 1.72 -11.92 -41.85
N CYS A 369 0.69 -12.75 -41.88
CA CYS A 369 0.71 -14.09 -42.44
C CYS A 369 -0.57 -14.33 -43.21
N ASP A 370 -0.46 -15.11 -44.28
CA ASP A 370 -1.60 -15.40 -45.14
C ASP A 370 -2.48 -16.54 -44.59
N ASP A 371 -1.89 -17.43 -43.78
CA ASP A 371 -2.59 -18.52 -43.07
C ASP A 371 -3.21 -18.03 -41.75
N PRO A 372 -4.55 -18.11 -41.57
CA PRO A 372 -5.21 -17.73 -40.32
C PRO A 372 -4.86 -18.65 -39.14
N ASN A 373 -4.39 -19.86 -39.41
CA ASN A 373 -4.00 -20.83 -38.39
C ASN A 373 -2.52 -20.68 -38.00
N GLN A 374 -1.81 -19.70 -38.56
CA GLN A 374 -0.45 -19.43 -38.18
C GLN A 374 -0.37 -19.17 -36.67
N VAL A 375 0.50 -19.94 -36.01
CA VAL A 375 0.82 -19.80 -34.59
C VAL A 375 1.89 -18.74 -34.42
N PHE A 376 1.62 -17.77 -33.55
CA PHE A 376 2.58 -16.77 -33.11
C PHE A 376 3.20 -17.23 -31.79
N ARG A 377 4.54 -17.18 -31.70
CA ARG A 377 5.27 -17.51 -30.47
C ARG A 377 5.96 -16.27 -29.94
N PHE A 378 5.79 -16.03 -28.64
CA PHE A 378 6.47 -14.96 -27.93
C PHE A 378 7.55 -15.54 -27.02
N TYR A 379 8.65 -14.80 -26.87
CA TYR A 379 9.75 -15.12 -25.99
C TYR A 379 10.16 -13.89 -25.20
N HIS A 380 10.59 -14.09 -23.96
CA HIS A 380 11.32 -13.12 -23.16
C HIS A 380 12.73 -13.67 -22.92
N GLY A 381 13.73 -13.00 -23.50
CA GLY A 381 15.08 -13.55 -23.66
C GLY A 381 15.08 -14.89 -24.41
N ASN A 382 15.45 -15.96 -23.70
CA ASN A 382 15.48 -17.33 -24.23
C ASN A 382 14.27 -18.17 -23.81
N GLN A 383 13.40 -17.64 -22.95
CA GLN A 383 12.24 -18.38 -22.43
C GLN A 383 11.03 -18.12 -23.31
N GLN A 384 10.36 -19.20 -23.75
CA GLN A 384 9.11 -19.09 -24.49
C GLN A 384 7.97 -18.78 -23.52
N ILE A 385 7.14 -17.80 -23.88
CA ILE A 385 5.91 -17.46 -23.19
C ILE A 385 4.81 -18.34 -23.80
N VAL A 386 4.39 -19.36 -23.06
CA VAL A 386 3.43 -20.38 -23.55
C VAL A 386 2.07 -20.17 -22.90
N SER A 387 1.04 -19.91 -23.71
CA SER A 387 -0.35 -19.97 -23.25
C SER A 387 -0.78 -21.41 -23.05
N ASN A 388 -1.35 -21.72 -21.88
CA ASN A 388 -1.83 -23.05 -21.49
C ASN A 388 -3.36 -23.10 -21.31
N GLY A 389 -4.07 -22.00 -21.53
CA GLY A 389 -5.51 -21.90 -21.28
C GLY A 389 -6.37 -22.17 -22.52
N GLN A 390 -7.64 -22.50 -22.28
CA GLN A 390 -8.68 -22.63 -23.32
C GLN A 390 -9.25 -21.26 -23.74
N SER A 391 -9.17 -20.25 -22.85
CA SER A 391 -9.63 -18.89 -23.12
C SER A 391 -8.74 -18.17 -24.12
N GLU A 392 -9.31 -17.22 -24.87
CA GLU A 392 -8.54 -16.38 -25.80
C GLU A 392 -7.47 -15.55 -25.07
N TRP A 393 -7.74 -15.11 -23.84
CA TRP A 393 -6.79 -14.35 -23.03
C TRP A 393 -6.36 -15.17 -21.82
N THR A 394 -5.06 -15.21 -21.55
CA THR A 394 -4.46 -15.95 -20.41
C THR A 394 -3.31 -15.14 -19.80
N TYR A 395 -3.04 -15.34 -18.51
CA TYR A 395 -1.88 -14.73 -17.85
C TYR A 395 -0.73 -15.74 -17.77
N VAL A 396 0.45 -15.33 -18.22
CA VAL A 396 1.67 -16.13 -18.25
C VAL A 396 2.82 -15.24 -17.83
N GLN A 397 3.56 -15.60 -16.77
CA GLN A 397 4.68 -14.82 -16.26
C GLN A 397 4.32 -13.34 -15.99
N GLY A 398 3.14 -13.08 -15.43
CA GLY A 398 2.66 -11.71 -15.17
C GLY A 398 2.15 -10.95 -16.40
N LEU A 399 2.34 -11.46 -17.62
CA LEU A 399 1.86 -10.84 -18.85
C LEU A 399 0.54 -11.46 -19.31
N LYS A 400 -0.31 -10.67 -19.96
CA LYS A 400 -1.55 -11.17 -20.55
C LYS A 400 -1.32 -11.46 -22.04
N ILE A 401 -1.51 -12.70 -22.45
CA ILE A 401 -1.22 -13.18 -23.81
C ILE A 401 -2.50 -13.67 -24.50
N SER A 402 -2.63 -13.34 -25.79
CA SER A 402 -3.66 -13.83 -26.68
C SER A 402 -3.29 -15.21 -27.22
N ARG A 403 -4.22 -16.17 -27.13
CA ARG A 403 -4.02 -17.57 -27.54
C ARG A 403 -4.00 -17.70 -29.06
N THR A 404 -4.95 -17.07 -29.74
CA THR A 404 -5.04 -17.13 -31.20
C THR A 404 -4.33 -15.97 -31.86
N GLY A 405 -4.16 -14.84 -31.19
CA GLY A 405 -3.61 -13.61 -31.76
C GLY A 405 -2.10 -13.48 -31.76
N ASN A 406 -1.66 -12.30 -32.19
CA ASN A 406 -0.27 -11.89 -32.31
C ASN A 406 0.07 -10.75 -31.32
N VAL A 407 -0.50 -10.80 -30.11
CA VAL A 407 -0.39 -9.72 -29.11
C VAL A 407 -0.14 -10.24 -27.69
N ILE A 408 0.70 -9.52 -26.96
CA ILE A 408 0.84 -9.59 -25.50
C ILE A 408 0.54 -8.22 -24.88
N GLU A 409 0.08 -8.20 -23.63
CA GLU A 409 -0.25 -7.00 -22.87
C GLU A 409 0.50 -6.99 -21.53
N PHE A 410 1.13 -5.86 -21.24
CA PHE A 410 1.83 -5.59 -19.99
C PHE A 410 0.87 -4.95 -18.99
N PRO A 411 0.60 -5.56 -17.82
CA PRO A 411 -0.29 -4.99 -16.80
C PRO A 411 0.30 -3.71 -16.17
N ALA A 412 -0.42 -3.11 -15.22
CA ALA A 412 0.04 -1.91 -14.53
C ALA A 412 1.20 -2.17 -13.55
N GLU A 413 1.29 -3.37 -12.96
CA GLU A 413 2.34 -3.75 -12.02
C GLU A 413 3.50 -4.37 -12.78
N LEU A 414 4.55 -3.57 -12.99
CA LEU A 414 5.75 -3.94 -13.74
C LEU A 414 7.01 -3.58 -12.95
N PHE A 415 8.06 -4.36 -13.16
CA PHE A 415 9.36 -4.27 -12.50
C PHE A 415 10.48 -4.21 -13.53
N GLU A 416 11.71 -3.91 -13.10
CA GLU A 416 12.84 -3.89 -14.04
C GLU A 416 13.15 -5.26 -14.64
N ASN A 417 12.80 -6.35 -13.93
CA ASN A 417 12.95 -7.70 -14.47
C ASN A 417 12.02 -7.97 -15.67
N ASP A 418 10.97 -7.17 -15.87
CA ASP A 418 10.11 -7.23 -17.06
C ASP A 418 10.72 -6.44 -18.24
N SER A 419 11.85 -5.75 -18.05
CA SER A 419 12.64 -5.19 -19.14
C SER A 419 13.40 -6.30 -19.88
N GLY A 420 13.87 -6.00 -21.10
CA GLY A 420 14.75 -6.87 -21.88
C GLY A 420 14.27 -7.14 -23.30
N GLU A 421 14.91 -8.13 -23.95
CA GLU A 421 14.54 -8.55 -25.30
C GLU A 421 13.27 -9.40 -25.27
N TYR A 422 12.22 -8.91 -25.92
CA TYR A 422 11.07 -9.72 -26.31
C TYR A 422 11.19 -10.08 -27.79
N ARG A 423 10.82 -11.30 -28.16
CA ARG A 423 10.86 -11.74 -29.56
C ARG A 423 9.53 -12.38 -29.93
N CYS A 424 9.01 -12.05 -31.10
CA CYS A 424 7.86 -12.72 -31.69
C CYS A 424 8.25 -13.42 -32.99
N GLU A 425 7.75 -14.65 -33.18
CA GLU A 425 8.08 -15.51 -34.31
C GLU A 425 6.82 -16.10 -34.94
N ALA A 426 6.74 -16.06 -36.27
CA ALA A 426 5.67 -16.66 -37.07
C ALA A 426 6.14 -16.91 -38.52
N GLY A 427 5.75 -18.05 -39.11
CA GLY A 427 6.08 -18.42 -40.50
C GLY A 427 7.56 -18.26 -40.90
N GLY A 428 8.48 -18.62 -40.00
CA GLY A 428 9.92 -18.48 -40.22
C GLY A 428 10.46 -17.04 -40.16
N LYS A 429 9.63 -16.06 -39.83
CA LYS A 429 10.02 -14.67 -39.54
C LYS A 429 10.18 -14.48 -38.03
N SER A 430 11.05 -13.56 -37.66
CA SER A 430 11.33 -13.18 -36.28
C SER A 430 11.43 -11.66 -36.18
N PHE A 431 10.81 -11.08 -35.16
CA PHE A 431 10.91 -9.66 -34.85
C PHE A 431 11.21 -9.45 -33.36
N LYS A 432 12.10 -8.50 -33.05
CA LYS A 432 12.59 -8.21 -31.71
C LYS A 432 12.02 -6.89 -31.16
N PHE A 433 11.79 -6.86 -29.85
CA PHE A 433 11.42 -5.66 -29.10
C PHE A 433 12.42 -5.49 -27.97
N ASP A 434 13.11 -4.37 -27.95
CA ASP A 434 13.93 -3.98 -26.79
C ASP A 434 13.02 -3.22 -25.83
N VAL A 435 12.42 -3.94 -24.88
CA VAL A 435 11.46 -3.37 -23.93
C VAL A 435 12.19 -2.79 -22.74
N LYS A 436 11.87 -1.53 -22.41
CA LYS A 436 12.38 -0.83 -21.25
C LYS A 436 11.22 -0.42 -20.35
N ILE A 437 11.18 -0.95 -19.14
CA ILE A 437 10.19 -0.55 -18.13
C ILE A 437 10.62 0.76 -17.49
N VAL A 438 9.71 1.72 -17.46
CA VAL A 438 9.93 3.03 -16.85
C VAL A 438 8.90 3.21 -15.75
N SER A 439 9.33 3.49 -14.52
CA SER A 439 8.40 3.74 -13.42
C SER A 439 8.75 5.05 -12.72
N MET A 440 7.73 5.92 -12.61
CA MET A 440 7.86 7.15 -11.83
C MET A 440 7.99 6.80 -10.34
N PRO A 441 8.68 7.63 -9.54
CA PRO A 441 8.80 7.41 -8.11
C PRO A 441 7.43 7.21 -7.47
N GLN A 442 7.25 6.12 -6.73
CA GLN A 442 6.04 5.83 -5.97
C GLN A 442 6.40 5.30 -4.57
N PHE A 443 5.61 5.70 -3.57
CA PHE A 443 5.64 5.09 -2.23
C PHE A 443 4.76 3.83 -2.27
N LEU A 444 5.34 2.71 -2.70
CA LEU A 444 4.61 1.45 -2.90
C LEU A 444 4.49 0.67 -1.60
N THR A 445 3.36 0.00 -1.40
CA THR A 445 3.23 -1.07 -0.40
C THR A 445 3.30 -2.41 -1.12
N ARG A 446 4.42 -3.15 -0.99
CA ARG A 446 4.63 -4.44 -1.67
C ARG A 446 4.53 -5.60 -0.69
N LEU A 447 3.89 -6.70 -1.11
CA LEU A 447 4.02 -8.02 -0.48
C LEU A 447 5.21 -8.72 -1.15
N HIS A 448 6.25 -9.09 -0.40
CA HIS A 448 7.35 -9.90 -0.95
C HIS A 448 7.08 -11.39 -0.70
N ASP A 449 7.14 -12.18 -1.76
CA ASP A 449 6.58 -13.55 -1.86
C ASP A 449 7.42 -14.66 -1.17
N SER A 450 8.41 -14.29 -0.36
CA SER A 450 9.27 -15.25 0.34
C SER A 450 9.11 -15.22 1.86
N ASP A 451 8.55 -14.16 2.44
CA ASP A 451 8.63 -13.91 3.89
C ASP A 451 7.41 -13.19 4.48
N SER A 452 6.34 -12.97 3.70
CA SER A 452 5.16 -12.17 4.11
C SER A 452 5.50 -10.76 4.63
N LYS A 453 6.70 -10.25 4.33
CA LYS A 453 7.13 -8.90 4.73
C LYS A 453 6.53 -7.90 3.77
N ILE A 454 5.57 -7.13 4.29
CA ILE A 454 5.10 -5.92 3.62
C ILE A 454 6.26 -4.91 3.67
N VAL A 455 6.83 -4.58 2.51
CA VAL A 455 7.74 -3.44 2.40
C VAL A 455 6.91 -2.27 1.89
N SER A 456 6.46 -1.43 2.82
CA SER A 456 5.87 -0.14 2.44
C SER A 456 6.98 0.86 2.20
N GLY A 457 6.82 1.74 1.22
CA GLY A 457 7.62 2.94 1.03
C GLY A 457 7.08 4.13 1.83
N ASP A 458 5.84 4.04 2.29
CA ASP A 458 5.13 5.13 2.94
C ASP A 458 5.52 5.33 4.39
N LEU A 459 5.41 6.58 4.84
CA LEU A 459 5.52 6.93 6.24
C LEU A 459 4.31 6.43 7.02
N PRO A 460 4.48 5.98 8.27
CA PRO A 460 3.35 5.72 9.16
C PRO A 460 2.52 7.00 9.37
N GLN A 461 1.20 6.88 9.41
CA GLN A 461 0.31 8.06 9.52
C GLN A 461 0.56 8.92 10.78
N VAL A 462 0.94 8.27 11.88
CA VAL A 462 1.25 8.90 13.16
C VAL A 462 2.54 8.30 13.69
N VAL A 463 3.39 9.13 14.28
CA VAL A 463 4.59 8.73 15.02
C VAL A 463 4.56 9.37 16.40
N PHE A 464 4.77 8.57 17.44
CA PHE A 464 4.83 9.09 18.81
C PHE A 464 6.28 9.41 19.19
N ALA A 465 6.53 10.66 19.55
CA ALA A 465 7.83 11.12 20.03
C ALA A 465 7.78 11.29 21.54
N ILE A 466 8.55 10.50 22.29
CA ILE A 466 8.69 10.65 23.74
C ILE A 466 9.90 11.54 24.03
N GLU A 467 9.73 12.47 24.95
CA GLU A 467 10.80 13.28 25.53
C GLU A 467 12.06 12.47 25.91
N ASN A 468 13.24 12.96 25.51
CA ASN A 468 14.56 12.34 25.69
C ASN A 468 14.79 10.99 24.98
N GLU A 469 13.81 10.47 24.24
CA GLU A 469 13.98 9.27 23.41
C GLU A 469 14.60 9.57 22.05
N THR A 470 15.18 8.54 21.43
CA THR A 470 15.62 8.58 20.04
C THR A 470 14.47 8.12 19.16
N LEU A 471 14.21 8.86 18.08
CA LEU A 471 13.18 8.54 17.11
C LEU A 471 13.80 8.43 15.73
N SER A 472 13.58 7.31 15.03
CA SER A 472 14.06 7.12 13.66
C SER A 472 12.96 6.53 12.79
N TYR A 473 12.83 7.07 11.59
CA TYR A 473 11.90 6.59 10.58
C TYR A 473 12.46 6.85 9.18
N ASN A 474 11.92 6.15 8.20
CA ASN A 474 12.32 6.34 6.81
C ASN A 474 11.14 6.39 5.85
N CYS A 475 11.43 6.81 4.63
CA CYS A 475 10.50 6.74 3.51
C CYS A 475 11.29 6.25 2.31
N THR A 476 10.73 5.32 1.56
CA THR A 476 11.39 4.70 0.41
C THR A 476 10.53 4.92 -0.81
N VAL A 477 11.08 5.58 -1.83
CA VAL A 477 10.47 5.61 -3.16
C VAL A 477 11.05 4.52 -4.02
N TYR A 478 10.17 3.89 -4.80
CA TYR A 478 10.51 2.90 -5.82
C TYR A 478 10.35 3.54 -7.19
N TYR A 479 11.31 3.29 -8.08
CA TYR A 479 11.31 3.78 -9.45
C TYR A 479 12.19 2.88 -10.32
N THR A 480 12.12 3.05 -11.63
CA THR A 480 12.85 2.25 -12.60
C THR A 480 13.23 3.15 -13.75
N ASN A 481 14.49 3.08 -14.18
CA ASN A 481 14.99 3.79 -15.37
C ASN A 481 14.82 5.33 -15.32
N MET A 482 15.02 5.91 -14.14
CA MET A 482 15.07 7.36 -13.90
C MET A 482 16.50 7.82 -13.69
N ASP A 483 16.86 8.95 -14.30
CA ASP A 483 18.23 9.46 -14.26
C ASP A 483 18.52 10.19 -12.94
N GLN A 484 17.57 11.05 -12.52
CA GLN A 484 17.65 11.78 -11.26
C GLN A 484 16.32 11.75 -10.50
N VAL A 485 16.34 11.09 -9.35
CA VAL A 485 15.25 11.09 -8.37
C VAL A 485 15.75 11.76 -7.10
N ASP A 486 15.03 12.74 -6.61
CA ASP A 486 15.30 13.45 -5.36
C ASP A 486 14.26 13.13 -4.31
N VAL A 487 14.70 13.00 -3.06
CA VAL A 487 13.85 12.73 -1.90
C VAL A 487 14.36 13.63 -0.79
N ILE A 488 13.57 14.63 -0.44
CA ILE A 488 13.96 15.69 0.50
C ILE A 488 12.98 15.77 1.66
N PRO A 489 13.46 16.03 2.90
CA PRO A 489 12.59 16.24 4.04
C PRO A 489 11.97 17.63 4.01
N ALA A 490 10.72 17.72 4.46
CA ALA A 490 10.08 18.97 4.84
C ALA A 490 9.31 18.81 6.14
N PHE A 491 9.25 19.87 6.93
CA PHE A 491 8.60 19.87 8.24
C PHE A 491 7.50 20.92 8.25
N HIS A 492 6.35 20.59 8.81
CA HIS A 492 5.30 21.58 9.06
C HIS A 492 5.12 21.73 10.56
N THR A 493 5.13 22.98 11.04
CA THR A 493 5.00 23.32 12.47
C THR A 493 4.07 24.51 12.62
N ILE A 494 3.47 24.69 13.81
CA ILE A 494 2.59 25.83 14.09
C ILE A 494 3.45 27.01 14.52
N GLY A 495 3.30 28.15 13.85
CA GLY A 495 3.95 29.39 14.25
C GLY A 495 3.41 29.92 15.59
N THR A 496 4.29 30.31 16.50
CA THR A 496 3.91 30.81 17.85
C THR A 496 3.06 32.08 17.80
N ALA A 497 3.38 32.99 16.89
CA ALA A 497 2.75 34.31 16.82
C ALA A 497 1.39 34.30 16.09
N ASP A 498 1.26 33.51 15.03
CA ASP A 498 0.08 33.49 14.14
C ASP A 498 -0.77 32.23 14.26
N GLN A 499 -0.33 31.21 15.01
CA GLN A 499 -1.00 29.92 15.16
C GLN A 499 -1.31 29.25 13.80
N LYS A 500 -0.47 29.51 12.78
CA LYS A 500 -0.60 28.96 11.44
C LYS A 500 0.47 27.92 11.14
N TRP A 501 0.10 26.88 10.40
CA TRP A 501 1.06 25.88 9.92
C TRP A 501 2.02 26.50 8.90
N LYS A 502 3.32 26.35 9.13
CA LYS A 502 4.40 26.81 8.24
C LYS A 502 5.27 25.64 7.82
N LYS A 503 5.63 25.60 6.53
CA LYS A 503 6.62 24.66 5.98
C LYS A 503 8.02 25.18 6.31
N LEU A 504 8.87 24.29 6.82
CA LEU A 504 10.27 24.51 7.17
C LEU A 504 11.13 23.47 6.45
N ASP A 505 12.31 23.89 6.03
CA ASP A 505 13.38 22.96 5.68
C ASP A 505 14.06 22.39 6.94
N LEU A 506 15.05 21.51 6.75
CA LEU A 506 15.75 20.87 7.87
C LEU A 506 16.52 21.86 8.74
N ASP A 507 17.16 22.87 8.16
CA ASP A 507 17.98 23.84 8.89
C ASP A 507 17.10 24.78 9.71
N GLN A 508 16.01 25.26 9.11
CA GLN A 508 14.98 26.06 9.78
C GLN A 508 14.30 25.27 10.90
N PHE A 509 13.99 24.00 10.68
CA PHE A 509 13.42 23.13 11.71
C PHE A 509 14.39 22.95 12.89
N ASN A 510 15.67 22.71 12.62
CA ASN A 510 16.70 22.61 13.67
C ASN A 510 16.87 23.91 14.45
N GLN A 511 16.80 25.07 13.79
CA GLN A 511 16.93 26.38 14.44
C GLN A 511 15.79 26.69 15.42
N MET A 512 14.60 26.13 15.23
CA MET A 512 13.49 26.32 16.18
C MET A 512 13.78 25.74 17.58
N PHE A 513 14.70 24.77 17.69
CA PHE A 513 15.07 24.14 18.94
C PHE A 513 16.40 24.73 19.44
N SER A 514 16.37 26.04 19.73
CA SER A 514 17.53 26.92 19.96
C SER A 514 18.31 26.71 21.27
N SER A 515 17.96 25.69 22.08
CA SER A 515 18.77 25.28 23.24
C SER A 515 18.86 23.75 23.39
N SER A 516 20.01 23.21 22.98
CA SER A 516 20.66 21.97 23.46
C SER A 516 20.07 20.57 23.15
N VAL A 517 20.98 19.70 22.67
CA VAL A 517 21.01 18.21 22.64
C VAL A 517 20.31 17.46 21.49
N SER A 518 19.33 18.03 20.79
CA SER A 518 18.60 17.33 19.71
C SER A 518 19.25 17.51 18.34
N THR A 519 20.07 16.54 17.87
CA THR A 519 20.53 16.52 16.47
C THR A 519 19.59 15.71 15.59
N VAL A 520 19.05 16.34 14.54
CA VAL A 520 18.33 15.65 13.46
C VAL A 520 19.34 15.27 12.39
N ARG A 521 19.55 13.96 12.20
CA ARG A 521 20.43 13.43 11.16
C ARG A 521 19.58 12.89 10.03
N GLN A 522 19.89 13.34 8.82
CA GLN A 522 19.36 12.75 7.60
C GLN A 522 20.44 11.93 6.90
N SER A 523 20.04 10.82 6.31
CA SER A 523 20.88 10.08 5.37
C SER A 523 20.02 9.55 4.25
N THR A 524 20.62 9.43 3.06
CA THR A 524 19.92 8.93 1.89
C THR A 524 20.66 7.71 1.37
N LEU A 525 19.94 6.59 1.23
CA LEU A 525 20.43 5.40 0.59
C LEU A 525 19.85 5.34 -0.82
N LYS A 526 20.69 5.14 -1.85
CA LYS A 526 20.25 4.99 -3.24
C LYS A 526 20.63 3.61 -3.74
N THR A 527 19.68 2.92 -4.35
CA THR A 527 19.91 1.74 -5.20
C THR A 527 19.52 2.07 -6.64
N ASN A 528 19.58 1.10 -7.55
CA ASN A 528 19.11 1.30 -8.93
C ASN A 528 17.59 1.49 -9.00
N GLU A 529 16.83 0.92 -8.05
CA GLU A 529 15.37 0.92 -8.09
C GLU A 529 14.72 1.67 -6.91
N THR A 530 15.52 2.12 -5.94
CA THR A 530 15.02 2.76 -4.73
C THR A 530 15.85 3.97 -4.31
N LYS A 531 15.18 4.91 -3.65
CA LYS A 531 15.85 5.98 -2.88
C LYS A 531 15.14 6.07 -1.53
N THR A 532 15.88 5.80 -0.46
CA THR A 532 15.38 5.81 0.91
C THR A 532 15.96 7.00 1.65
N LEU A 533 15.08 7.86 2.17
CA LEU A 533 15.46 8.93 3.10
C LEU A 533 15.23 8.42 4.51
N ASN A 534 16.30 8.33 5.29
CA ASN A 534 16.24 8.01 6.72
C ASN A 534 16.38 9.31 7.52
N LEU A 535 15.45 9.54 8.44
CA LEU A 535 15.52 10.64 9.39
C LEU A 535 15.65 10.08 10.80
N THR A 536 16.65 10.56 11.54
CA THR A 536 16.87 10.18 12.94
C THR A 536 16.99 11.41 13.82
N ILE A 537 16.10 11.53 14.80
CA ILE A 537 16.15 12.51 15.87
C ILE A 537 16.87 11.84 17.04
N SER A 538 18.13 12.22 17.26
CA SER A 538 19.00 11.60 18.28
C SER A 538 18.42 11.66 19.69
N ARG A 539 17.77 12.77 20.04
CA ARG A 539 17.11 12.98 21.33
C ARG A 539 15.95 13.95 21.14
N VAL A 540 14.73 13.55 21.48
CA VAL A 540 13.55 14.45 21.44
C VAL A 540 13.67 15.48 22.58
N PRO A 541 13.46 16.79 22.32
CA PRO A 541 13.64 17.84 23.33
C PRO A 541 12.62 17.75 24.47
N VAL A 542 13.00 18.32 25.62
CA VAL A 542 12.12 18.50 26.78
C VAL A 542 11.06 19.55 26.45
N SER A 543 9.82 19.34 26.91
CA SER A 543 8.74 20.33 26.76
C SER A 543 9.10 21.60 27.53
N ASP A 544 9.42 22.68 26.81
CA ASP A 544 9.61 23.99 27.42
C ASP A 544 8.25 24.65 27.65
N SER A 545 7.88 24.77 28.92
CA SER A 545 6.64 25.43 29.35
C SER A 545 6.59 26.92 29.01
N SER A 546 7.72 27.55 28.63
CA SER A 546 7.80 28.97 28.33
C SER A 546 7.47 29.32 26.86
N THR A 547 7.62 28.38 25.92
CA THR A 547 7.44 28.63 24.47
C THR A 547 6.13 28.09 23.89
N TYR A 548 5.37 27.28 24.64
CA TYR A 548 4.10 26.65 24.21
C TYR A 548 4.17 25.77 22.95
N LEU A 549 5.35 25.57 22.35
CA LEU A 549 5.57 24.68 21.20
C LEU A 549 5.97 23.30 21.70
N ASN A 550 5.00 22.39 21.81
CA ASN A 550 5.33 20.97 21.90
C ASN A 550 6.06 20.56 20.60
N PHE A 551 7.02 19.62 20.64
CA PHE A 551 7.76 19.07 19.49
C PHE A 551 6.86 18.43 18.39
N THR A 552 5.54 18.54 18.53
CA THR A 552 4.54 18.10 17.56
C THR A 552 4.74 18.82 16.23
N HIS A 553 4.92 18.06 15.17
CA HIS A 553 5.11 18.55 13.80
C HIS A 553 4.59 17.53 12.80
N ARG A 554 4.46 17.93 11.54
CA ARG A 554 4.23 16.99 10.43
C ARG A 554 5.49 16.86 9.61
N PHE A 555 6.01 15.65 9.52
CA PHE A 555 7.12 15.32 8.63
C PHE A 555 6.58 14.92 7.26
N VAL A 556 7.20 15.44 6.20
CA VAL A 556 6.86 15.15 4.81
C VAL A 556 8.11 14.70 4.09
N CYS A 557 8.00 13.57 3.42
CA CYS A 557 8.97 13.07 2.47
C CYS A 557 8.51 13.50 1.08
N ASP A 558 9.20 14.49 0.50
CA ASP A 558 8.89 15.03 -0.83
C ASP A 558 9.82 14.39 -1.85
N ALA A 559 9.25 13.62 -2.77
CA ALA A 559 10.01 12.95 -3.82
C ALA A 559 9.70 13.57 -5.18
N SER A 560 10.73 13.89 -5.94
CA SER A 560 10.64 14.51 -7.25
C SER A 560 11.62 13.92 -8.25
N VAL A 561 11.43 14.23 -9.52
CA VAL A 561 12.35 13.86 -10.60
C VAL A 561 12.77 15.09 -11.39
N SER A 562 13.84 14.95 -12.17
CA SER A 562 14.27 16.01 -13.10
C SER A 562 13.17 16.34 -14.12
N PRO A 563 13.12 17.57 -14.68
CA PRO A 563 12.20 17.89 -15.78
C PRO A 563 12.35 16.95 -16.98
N ALA A 564 13.57 16.46 -17.26
CA ALA A 564 13.82 15.50 -18.33
C ALA A 564 13.15 14.14 -18.07
N ASP A 565 13.24 13.64 -16.83
CA ASP A 565 12.56 12.42 -16.40
C ASP A 565 11.04 12.59 -16.41
N ALA A 566 10.52 13.72 -15.92
CA ALA A 566 9.09 14.02 -15.93
C ALA A 566 8.52 14.05 -17.37
N GLN A 567 9.30 14.55 -18.32
CA GLN A 567 8.92 14.62 -19.73
C GLN A 567 8.82 13.23 -20.38
N LYS A 568 9.43 12.17 -19.82
CA LYS A 568 9.25 10.78 -20.30
C LYS A 568 7.77 10.37 -20.30
N VAL A 569 6.96 10.91 -19.38
CA VAL A 569 5.49 10.75 -19.31
C VAL A 569 4.71 12.02 -19.72
N GLY A 570 5.34 12.93 -20.46
CA GLY A 570 4.72 14.16 -20.96
C GLY A 570 4.38 15.20 -19.89
N LEU A 571 4.95 15.08 -18.68
CA LEU A 571 4.68 15.98 -17.56
C LEU A 571 5.76 17.06 -17.42
N PRO A 572 5.39 18.32 -17.13
CA PRO A 572 6.36 19.40 -16.92
C PRO A 572 7.14 19.24 -15.60
N SER A 573 6.54 18.56 -14.63
CA SER A 573 7.17 18.19 -13.36
C SER A 573 6.47 16.98 -12.76
N TYR A 574 7.21 16.21 -11.96
CA TYR A 574 6.65 15.11 -11.18
C TYR A 574 7.16 15.20 -9.75
N ASN A 575 6.20 15.24 -8.82
CA ASN A 575 6.44 15.23 -7.38
C ASN A 575 5.34 14.46 -6.67
N ILE A 576 5.70 13.69 -5.65
CA ILE A 576 4.77 12.97 -4.78
C ILE A 576 5.23 13.12 -3.34
N GLN A 577 4.30 12.97 -2.40
CA GLN A 577 4.59 13.18 -0.98
C GLN A 577 4.01 12.04 -0.15
N SER A 578 4.82 11.57 0.80
CA SER A 578 4.37 10.77 1.93
C SER A 578 4.54 11.60 3.20
N SER A 579 3.69 11.43 4.20
CA SER A 579 3.79 12.25 5.41
C SER A 579 3.31 11.57 6.68
N SER A 580 3.89 11.98 7.80
CA SER A 580 3.55 11.51 9.14
C SER A 580 3.27 12.67 10.09
N ASN A 581 2.26 12.53 10.95
CA ASN A 581 2.08 13.42 12.09
C ASN A 581 2.92 12.91 13.26
N VAL A 582 3.91 13.68 13.68
CA VAL A 582 4.73 13.41 14.86
C VAL A 582 4.04 14.04 16.07
N ILE A 583 3.59 13.22 17.01
CA ILE A 583 2.89 13.62 18.23
C ILE A 583 3.85 13.55 19.41
N PHE A 584 4.07 14.68 20.06
CA PHE A 584 4.89 14.73 21.27
C PHE A 584 4.13 14.23 22.51
N LEU A 585 4.73 13.24 23.17
CA LEU A 585 4.31 12.70 24.45
C LEU A 585 5.30 13.11 25.52
N LYS A 586 4.80 13.79 26.56
CA LYS A 586 5.61 14.11 27.73
C LYS A 586 5.98 12.81 28.44
N ARG A 587 7.23 12.68 28.88
CA ARG A 587 7.66 11.51 29.66
C ARG A 587 6.83 11.42 30.95
N PRO A 588 6.26 10.26 31.29
CA PRO A 588 5.56 10.09 32.57
C PRO A 588 6.49 10.38 33.75
N THR A 589 5.94 10.99 34.79
CA THR A 589 6.63 11.18 36.08
C THR A 589 5.83 10.47 37.16
N ILE A 590 6.33 10.43 38.40
CA ILE A 590 5.59 9.80 39.50
C ILE A 590 4.20 10.42 39.72
N LEU A 591 4.03 11.72 39.40
CA LEU A 591 2.75 12.44 39.47
C LEU A 591 1.76 12.05 38.37
N SER A 592 2.23 11.35 37.33
CA SER A 592 1.37 10.80 36.28
C SER A 592 0.56 9.59 36.75
N PHE A 593 0.81 9.08 37.97
CA PHE A 593 0.18 7.89 38.53
C PHE A 593 -0.61 8.21 39.79
N ASN A 594 -1.83 7.68 39.90
CA ASN A 594 -2.55 7.60 41.15
C ASN A 594 -2.10 6.34 41.89
N ARG A 595 -1.47 6.56 43.04
CA ARG A 595 -0.84 5.54 43.90
C ARG A 595 -1.49 5.44 45.28
N THR A 596 -2.70 5.98 45.45
CA THR A 596 -3.37 6.10 46.76
C THR A 596 -3.49 4.74 47.48
N SER A 597 -3.66 3.66 46.72
CA SER A 597 -3.79 2.28 47.19
C SER A 597 -2.53 1.43 46.90
N ALA A 598 -1.41 2.06 46.58
CA ALA A 598 -0.12 1.41 46.29
C ALA A 598 0.79 1.40 47.52
N LYS A 599 0.22 1.10 48.68
CA LYS A 599 0.93 1.11 49.98
C LYS A 599 1.62 -0.24 50.24
N PRO A 600 2.75 -0.28 50.97
CA PRO A 600 3.36 -1.55 51.37
C PRO A 600 2.45 -2.36 52.31
N CYS A 601 2.64 -3.68 52.41
CA CYS A 601 1.80 -4.52 53.28
C CYS A 601 1.87 -4.13 54.75
N SER A 602 3.01 -3.61 55.20
CA SER A 602 3.22 -3.13 56.56
C SER A 602 2.22 -2.01 56.93
N GLU A 603 1.91 -1.12 55.98
CA GLU A 603 0.92 -0.05 56.17
C GLU A 603 -0.53 -0.54 55.99
N GLN A 604 -0.74 -1.50 55.09
CA GLN A 604 -2.06 -2.11 54.86
C GLN A 604 -2.45 -3.15 55.92
N LYS A 605 -1.52 -3.53 56.80
CA LYS A 605 -1.66 -4.63 57.79
C LYS A 605 -2.10 -5.94 57.12
N CYS A 606 -1.46 -6.30 56.01
CA CYS A 606 -1.82 -7.51 55.27
C CYS A 606 -1.63 -8.76 56.14
N SER A 607 -2.67 -9.59 56.21
CA SER A 607 -2.68 -10.86 56.97
C SER A 607 -3.60 -11.87 56.27
N ASN A 608 -3.63 -13.12 56.75
CA ASN A 608 -4.54 -14.13 56.20
C ASN A 608 -6.02 -13.70 56.30
N LYS A 609 -6.36 -12.87 57.29
CA LYS A 609 -7.75 -12.43 57.52
C LYS A 609 -8.11 -11.18 56.71
N VAL A 610 -7.11 -10.36 56.35
CA VAL A 610 -7.31 -9.03 55.73
C VAL A 610 -7.00 -9.03 54.23
N GLY A 611 -6.06 -9.87 53.79
CA GLY A 611 -5.53 -9.83 52.42
C GLY A 611 -4.68 -8.59 52.16
N GLY A 612 -4.55 -8.20 50.90
CA GLY A 612 -3.82 -6.99 50.49
C GLY A 612 -4.31 -6.48 49.14
N THR A 613 -4.35 -5.16 48.92
CA THR A 613 -4.80 -4.58 47.66
C THR A 613 -3.76 -3.60 47.15
N PHE A 614 -3.25 -3.85 45.94
CA PHE A 614 -2.29 -3.01 45.26
C PHE A 614 -2.94 -2.48 44.00
N GLU A 615 -3.23 -1.20 43.99
CA GLU A 615 -3.88 -0.55 42.85
C GLU A 615 -3.08 0.68 42.44
N VAL A 616 -2.74 0.70 41.15
CA VAL A 616 -2.04 1.80 40.50
C VAL A 616 -2.78 2.12 39.21
N SER A 617 -3.07 3.39 38.98
CA SER A 617 -3.66 3.85 37.72
C SER A 617 -2.94 5.06 37.17
N LEU A 618 -3.05 5.30 35.87
CA LEU A 618 -2.67 6.59 35.31
C LEU A 618 -3.64 7.69 35.81
N SER A 619 -3.13 8.91 35.98
CA SER A 619 -3.97 10.04 36.36
C SER A 619 -5.08 10.26 35.31
N PRO A 620 -6.27 10.76 35.71
CA PRO A 620 -7.36 11.02 34.76
C PRO A 620 -6.97 11.92 33.60
N ASP A 621 -6.04 12.86 33.85
CA ASP A 621 -5.53 13.75 32.81
C ASP A 621 -4.65 13.02 31.79
N MET A 622 -3.71 12.19 32.27
CA MET A 622 -2.83 11.40 31.40
C MET A 622 -3.63 10.37 30.59
N THR A 623 -4.57 9.69 31.22
CA THR A 623 -5.48 8.73 30.54
C THR A 623 -6.24 9.40 29.40
N ARG A 624 -6.84 10.57 29.64
CA ARG A 624 -7.54 11.33 28.58
C ARG A 624 -6.60 11.74 27.45
N ARG A 625 -5.40 12.23 27.78
CA ARG A 625 -4.41 12.68 26.77
C ARG A 625 -3.93 11.54 25.87
N LEU A 626 -3.61 10.39 26.44
CA LEU A 626 -3.17 9.20 25.69
C LEU A 626 -4.28 8.64 24.81
N ALA A 627 -5.50 8.56 25.35
CA ALA A 627 -6.68 8.13 24.60
C ALA A 627 -6.96 9.06 23.41
N ALA A 628 -6.93 10.37 23.62
CA ALA A 628 -7.11 11.38 22.57
C ALA A 628 -6.00 11.35 21.51
N SER A 629 -4.77 10.99 21.91
CA SER A 629 -3.63 10.84 20.99
C SER A 629 -3.64 9.51 20.23
N GLY A 630 -4.52 8.58 20.60
CA GLY A 630 -4.60 7.25 19.98
C GLY A 630 -3.54 6.26 20.46
N VAL A 631 -2.94 6.48 21.63
CA VAL A 631 -1.95 5.56 22.22
C VAL A 631 -2.67 4.36 22.85
N LYS A 632 -2.19 3.14 22.57
CA LYS A 632 -2.58 1.91 23.26
C LYS A 632 -1.78 1.83 24.55
N VAL A 633 -2.49 1.60 25.66
CA VAL A 633 -1.85 1.36 26.95
C VAL A 633 -2.17 -0.06 27.38
N PHE A 634 -1.16 -0.79 27.81
CA PHE A 634 -1.32 -2.08 28.46
C PHE A 634 -0.36 -2.15 29.64
N ALA A 635 -0.78 -2.83 30.71
CA ALA A 635 0.01 -2.87 31.93
C ALA A 635 -0.05 -4.24 32.58
N TYR A 636 0.98 -4.54 33.35
CA TYR A 636 1.13 -5.77 34.12
C TYR A 636 1.98 -5.51 35.36
N PHE A 637 1.96 -6.44 36.31
CA PHE A 637 2.87 -6.40 37.46
C PHE A 637 4.08 -7.29 37.20
N LYS A 638 5.26 -6.74 37.46
CA LYS A 638 6.51 -7.47 37.64
C LYS A 638 6.72 -7.68 39.13
N ILE A 639 7.13 -8.87 39.54
CA ILE A 639 7.45 -9.20 40.93
C ILE A 639 8.92 -9.58 41.00
N ASP A 640 9.69 -8.74 41.69
CA ASP A 640 11.16 -8.68 41.58
C ASP A 640 11.64 -8.73 40.11
N ASN A 641 12.06 -9.90 39.62
CA ASN A 641 12.56 -10.10 38.25
C ASN A 641 11.66 -10.97 37.35
N GLU A 642 10.48 -11.38 37.83
CA GLU A 642 9.56 -12.27 37.11
C GLU A 642 8.23 -11.56 36.78
N LEU A 643 7.52 -12.06 35.76
CA LEU A 643 6.17 -11.61 35.48
C LEU A 643 5.24 -12.19 36.55
N LEU A 644 4.43 -11.35 37.20
CA LEU A 644 3.52 -11.82 38.25
C LEU A 644 2.64 -12.97 37.75
N GLU A 645 2.13 -12.89 36.52
CA GLU A 645 1.30 -13.90 35.85
C GLU A 645 1.99 -15.27 35.69
N ASN A 646 3.33 -15.31 35.63
CA ASN A 646 4.08 -16.57 35.48
C ASN A 646 4.22 -17.34 36.80
N ILE A 647 3.89 -16.73 37.94
CA ILE A 647 3.88 -17.42 39.24
C ILE A 647 2.56 -18.16 39.40
N HIS A 648 2.42 -19.32 38.76
CA HIS A 648 1.16 -20.08 38.74
C HIS A 648 0.61 -20.38 40.15
N THR A 649 1.46 -20.48 41.17
CA THR A 649 1.06 -20.81 42.56
C THR A 649 0.27 -19.71 43.26
N ILE A 650 0.37 -18.44 42.81
CA ILE A 650 -0.36 -17.32 43.42
C ILE A 650 -1.63 -16.96 42.65
N HIS A 651 -1.87 -17.55 41.48
CA HIS A 651 -3.06 -17.32 40.65
C HIS A 651 -4.10 -18.42 40.89
N GLY A 652 -5.29 -18.02 41.30
CA GLY A 652 -6.42 -18.92 41.56
C GLY A 652 -7.62 -18.14 42.07
N GLN A 653 -8.84 -18.59 41.75
CA GLN A 653 -10.08 -17.86 42.04
C GLN A 653 -10.26 -17.51 43.52
N ASP A 654 -9.68 -18.31 44.43
CA ASP A 654 -9.76 -18.13 45.89
C ASP A 654 -8.49 -17.53 46.52
N ILE A 655 -7.49 -17.14 45.72
CA ILE A 655 -6.15 -16.78 46.20
C ILE A 655 -5.82 -15.32 45.90
N SER A 656 -5.87 -14.93 44.63
CA SER A 656 -5.56 -13.56 44.22
C SER A 656 -6.27 -13.18 42.93
N VAL A 657 -6.45 -11.88 42.73
CA VAL A 657 -7.05 -11.28 41.53
C VAL A 657 -6.05 -10.29 40.94
N SER A 658 -5.58 -10.56 39.73
CA SER A 658 -4.81 -9.62 38.91
C SER A 658 -5.64 -9.18 37.71
N LYS A 659 -5.83 -7.88 37.52
CA LYS A 659 -6.61 -7.35 36.38
C LYS A 659 -6.13 -5.98 35.95
N PHE A 660 -6.02 -5.78 34.64
CA PHE A 660 -5.88 -4.47 34.01
C PHE A 660 -7.24 -4.02 33.45
N TYR A 661 -7.59 -2.76 33.70
CA TYR A 661 -8.80 -2.11 33.19
C TYR A 661 -8.38 -1.03 32.17
N PRO A 662 -8.44 -1.32 30.85
CA PRO A 662 -7.95 -0.41 29.80
C PRO A 662 -8.62 0.97 29.81
N GLU A 663 -9.94 1.03 30.03
CA GLU A 663 -10.71 2.29 30.00
C GLU A 663 -10.22 3.33 31.03
N THR A 664 -9.69 2.85 32.16
CA THR A 664 -9.20 3.70 33.24
C THR A 664 -7.69 3.63 33.41
N ASN A 665 -7.00 2.84 32.57
CA ASN A 665 -5.60 2.47 32.72
C ASN A 665 -5.27 2.07 34.16
N ARG A 666 -6.14 1.27 34.77
CA ARG A 666 -6.05 0.87 36.17
C ARG A 666 -5.55 -0.56 36.27
N LEU A 667 -4.46 -0.76 36.99
CA LEU A 667 -3.87 -2.05 37.24
C LEU A 667 -4.10 -2.43 38.70
N LEU A 668 -4.74 -3.57 38.91
CA LEU A 668 -5.15 -4.08 40.21
C LEU A 668 -4.53 -5.45 40.46
N PHE A 669 -3.88 -5.60 41.61
CA PHE A 669 -3.52 -6.89 42.18
C PHE A 669 -4.05 -6.97 43.61
N LYS A 670 -4.88 -7.97 43.88
CA LYS A 670 -5.51 -8.17 45.17
C LYS A 670 -5.23 -9.58 45.67
N ILE A 671 -4.70 -9.68 46.88
CA ILE A 671 -4.57 -10.94 47.63
C ILE A 671 -5.84 -11.10 48.45
N LEU A 672 -6.56 -12.21 48.26
CA LEU A 672 -7.82 -12.47 48.96
C LEU A 672 -7.56 -12.98 50.39
N PRO A 673 -8.46 -12.68 51.34
CA PRO A 673 -8.45 -13.33 52.65
C PRO A 673 -8.57 -14.86 52.53
N ASN A 674 -7.97 -15.59 53.47
CA ASN A 674 -7.91 -17.06 53.56
C ASN A 674 -7.06 -17.75 52.49
N ALA A 675 -6.07 -17.04 51.91
CA ALA A 675 -5.08 -17.66 51.04
C ALA A 675 -4.37 -18.83 51.75
N LYS A 676 -4.09 -19.92 51.03
CA LYS A 676 -3.37 -21.08 51.57
C LYS A 676 -2.00 -20.66 52.10
N LYS A 677 -1.55 -21.22 53.24
CA LYS A 677 -0.23 -20.93 53.86
C LYS A 677 0.94 -21.02 52.86
N GLU A 678 0.85 -21.91 51.88
CA GLU A 678 1.84 -22.09 50.80
C GLU A 678 1.99 -20.85 49.90
N VAL A 679 0.88 -20.20 49.54
CA VAL A 679 0.86 -18.98 48.71
C VAL A 679 1.56 -17.84 49.44
N ILE A 680 1.26 -17.71 50.74
CA ILE A 680 1.82 -16.67 51.60
C ILE A 680 3.33 -16.85 51.75
N SER A 681 3.79 -18.08 51.95
CA SER A 681 5.22 -18.40 52.02
C SER A 681 5.95 -18.09 50.71
N ILE A 682 5.29 -18.26 49.56
CA ILE A 682 5.86 -17.89 48.25
C ILE A 682 5.93 -16.37 48.10
N LEU A 683 4.86 -15.64 48.43
CA LEU A 683 4.84 -14.18 48.35
C LEU A 683 5.87 -13.51 49.29
N GLN A 684 6.19 -14.13 50.43
CA GLN A 684 7.24 -13.68 51.35
C GLN A 684 8.65 -13.75 50.75
N LYS A 685 8.89 -14.58 49.72
CA LYS A 685 10.19 -14.66 49.05
C LYS A 685 10.50 -13.43 48.21
N TYR A 686 9.44 -12.75 47.76
CA TYR A 686 9.55 -11.61 46.86
C TYR A 686 9.52 -10.28 47.62
N LYS A 687 10.30 -9.31 47.14
CA LYS A 687 10.51 -8.04 47.85
C LYS A 687 9.69 -6.90 47.26
N TYR A 688 9.60 -6.84 45.94
CA TYR A 688 9.02 -5.72 45.21
C TYR A 688 7.95 -6.17 44.24
N LEU A 689 6.87 -5.39 44.19
CA LEU A 689 5.83 -5.48 43.19
C LEU A 689 5.87 -4.19 42.36
N THR A 690 6.33 -4.28 41.13
CA THR A 690 6.53 -3.14 40.24
C THR A 690 5.43 -3.13 39.16
N PRO A 691 4.54 -2.12 39.14
CA PRO A 691 3.61 -1.92 38.03
C PRO A 691 4.37 -1.45 36.79
N VAL A 692 4.20 -2.15 35.68
CA VAL A 692 4.78 -1.82 34.38
C VAL A 692 3.66 -1.36 33.45
N PHE A 693 3.77 -0.13 32.95
CA PHE A 693 2.87 0.43 31.94
C PHE A 693 3.62 0.56 30.62
N ASN A 694 3.11 -0.12 29.60
CA ASN A 694 3.61 -0.09 28.24
C ASN A 694 2.71 0.81 27.38
N PHE A 695 3.36 1.61 26.53
CA PHE A 695 2.73 2.53 25.60
C PHE A 695 3.08 2.10 24.18
N GLY A 696 2.06 1.83 23.39
CA GLY A 696 2.20 1.30 22.05
C GLY A 696 1.22 1.92 21.07
N TYR A 697 1.39 1.53 19.81
CA TYR A 697 0.45 1.86 18.74
C TYR A 697 -0.82 1.00 18.90
N LYS A 698 -1.98 1.57 18.55
CA LYS A 698 -3.23 0.80 18.47
C LYS A 698 -3.12 -0.15 17.28
N ASP A 699 -3.25 -1.44 17.58
CA ASP A 699 -3.23 -2.48 16.57
C ASP A 699 -4.60 -2.53 15.88
N SER A 700 -4.62 -2.22 14.57
CA SER A 700 -5.80 -2.41 13.72
C SER A 700 -5.56 -3.42 12.59
N SER A 701 -4.36 -4.01 12.47
CA SER A 701 -4.03 -4.91 11.34
C SER A 701 -2.87 -5.90 11.56
N GLY A 702 -2.30 -5.99 12.77
CA GLY A 702 -1.18 -6.89 13.12
C GLY A 702 0.12 -6.60 12.38
N THR A 703 0.21 -5.50 11.64
CA THR A 703 1.34 -5.23 10.76
C THR A 703 2.41 -4.47 11.55
N LYS A 704 3.64 -5.02 11.58
CA LYS A 704 4.84 -4.32 12.06
C LYS A 704 4.85 -2.90 11.48
N LEU A 705 5.16 -1.88 12.29
CA LEU A 705 5.26 -0.49 11.83
C LEU A 705 6.38 -0.38 10.81
N THR A 706 6.06 -0.62 9.54
CA THR A 706 7.00 -0.52 8.44
C THR A 706 7.57 0.89 8.43
N ASN A 707 8.88 1.01 8.21
CA ASN A 707 9.59 2.28 8.14
C ASN A 707 9.70 3.10 9.44
N LEU A 708 9.34 2.52 10.58
CA LEU A 708 9.61 3.11 11.90
C LEU A 708 10.63 2.24 12.65
N ASN A 709 11.68 2.87 13.16
CA ASN A 709 12.66 2.21 14.01
C ASN A 709 12.54 2.69 15.47
N LEU A 710 12.16 1.77 16.34
CA LEU A 710 12.05 1.97 17.78
C LEU A 710 13.35 1.50 18.41
N HIS A 711 14.21 2.44 18.83
CA HIS A 711 15.54 2.20 19.39
C HIS A 711 15.49 1.60 20.80
N LYS A 712 14.94 0.39 20.94
CA LYS A 712 14.71 -0.29 22.23
C LYS A 712 15.94 -1.03 22.72
N GLU A 713 16.88 -1.36 21.83
CA GLU A 713 18.15 -2.04 22.11
C GLU A 713 19.01 -1.31 23.16
N ARG A 714 18.85 0.00 23.28
CA ARG A 714 19.52 0.81 24.31
C ARG A 714 19.11 0.48 25.74
N TYR A 715 17.98 -0.22 25.91
CA TYR A 715 17.38 -0.61 27.19
C TYR A 715 17.66 -2.08 27.57
N GLY A 716 18.58 -2.72 26.86
CA GLY A 716 18.95 -4.13 27.06
C GLY A 716 18.16 -5.08 26.17
N GLN A 717 18.49 -6.37 26.29
CA GLN A 717 17.86 -7.43 25.51
C GLN A 717 16.44 -7.75 26.04
N PRO A 718 15.51 -8.20 25.17
CA PRO A 718 14.20 -8.65 25.61
C PRO A 718 14.28 -9.82 26.60
N ILE A 719 13.43 -9.80 27.61
CA ILE A 719 13.28 -10.91 28.55
C ILE A 719 12.43 -11.99 27.90
N VAL A 720 13.06 -13.09 27.48
CA VAL A 720 12.41 -14.17 26.71
C VAL A 720 11.15 -14.70 27.39
N SER A 721 11.16 -14.86 28.72
CA SER A 721 10.03 -15.39 29.49
C SER A 721 8.80 -14.47 29.54
N PHE A 722 8.92 -13.21 29.10
CA PHE A 722 7.82 -12.25 29.08
C PHE A 722 7.13 -12.21 27.71
N GLY A 723 7.73 -12.79 26.67
CA GLY A 723 7.19 -12.79 25.31
C GLY A 723 6.78 -11.39 24.84
N ASP A 724 5.61 -11.30 24.22
CA ASP A 724 5.05 -10.03 23.70
C ASP A 724 4.62 -9.03 24.79
N ARG A 725 4.65 -9.40 26.08
CA ARG A 725 4.44 -8.45 27.18
C ARG A 725 5.64 -7.54 27.40
N ASP A 726 6.84 -7.99 27.03
CA ASP A 726 8.03 -7.15 27.09
C ASP A 726 7.99 -6.15 25.93
N CYS A 727 7.96 -4.86 26.28
CA CYS A 727 7.97 -3.79 25.29
C CYS A 727 9.20 -3.86 24.37
N ARG A 728 10.35 -4.37 24.85
CA ARG A 728 11.55 -4.60 24.01
C ARG A 728 11.29 -5.63 22.90
N ALA A 729 10.46 -6.66 23.15
CA ALA A 729 10.06 -7.65 22.15
C ALA A 729 8.90 -7.15 21.26
N ASP A 730 7.94 -6.41 21.81
CA ASP A 730 6.75 -5.95 21.09
C ASP A 730 7.08 -4.85 20.05
N SER A 731 6.87 -5.16 18.76
CA SER A 731 7.14 -4.24 17.64
C SER A 731 6.26 -2.99 17.59
N THR A 732 5.15 -2.98 18.33
CA THR A 732 4.22 -1.85 18.44
C THR A 732 4.42 -1.04 19.71
N CYS A 733 5.19 -1.53 20.67
CA CYS A 733 5.47 -0.82 21.90
C CYS A 733 6.67 0.11 21.73
N PHE A 734 6.48 1.41 21.96
CA PHE A 734 7.52 2.43 21.76
C PHE A 734 8.11 2.97 23.08
N TYR A 735 7.44 2.75 24.21
CA TYR A 735 7.93 3.16 25.53
C TYR A 735 7.34 2.28 26.63
N SER A 736 8.13 2.03 27.67
CA SER A 736 7.69 1.36 28.90
C SER A 736 8.26 2.02 30.14
N THR A 737 7.52 1.94 31.23
CA THR A 737 8.02 2.36 32.55
C THR A 737 9.06 1.42 33.14
N ASP A 738 9.26 0.20 32.61
CA ASP A 738 10.21 -0.77 33.16
C ASP A 738 11.68 -0.47 32.82
N PHE A 739 11.94 0.33 31.79
CA PHE A 739 13.27 0.73 31.36
C PHE A 739 13.47 2.25 31.29
N ASP A 740 12.63 3.03 31.97
CA ASP A 740 12.81 4.48 32.02
C ASP A 740 14.18 4.83 32.63
N SER A 741 15.06 5.36 31.79
CA SER A 741 16.50 5.54 32.06
C SER A 741 16.85 6.65 33.06
N ALA A 742 15.84 7.28 33.69
CA ALA A 742 16.01 8.49 34.47
C ALA A 742 15.82 8.29 35.99
N ASP A 743 15.60 7.06 36.48
CA ASP A 743 15.23 6.73 37.87
C ASP A 743 13.98 7.48 38.42
N LEU A 744 13.32 8.29 37.59
CA LEU A 744 12.15 9.12 37.93
C LEU A 744 10.94 8.29 38.35
N LEU A 745 10.94 7.01 38.02
CA LEU A 745 9.86 6.06 38.25
C LEU A 745 10.25 4.93 39.22
N ALA A 746 11.43 4.99 39.85
CA ALA A 746 11.87 3.98 40.81
C ALA A 746 10.84 3.77 41.94
N ASP A 747 10.21 4.87 42.39
CA ASP A 747 9.18 4.89 43.43
C ASP A 747 7.86 4.21 43.02
N LEU A 748 7.64 3.83 41.76
CA LEU A 748 6.48 3.01 41.38
C LEU A 748 6.56 1.61 41.98
N SER A 749 7.76 1.11 42.28
CA SER A 749 7.96 -0.20 42.88
C SER A 749 7.41 -0.23 44.31
N ILE A 750 6.43 -1.07 44.56
CA ILE A 750 5.80 -1.23 45.87
C ILE A 750 6.60 -2.27 46.64
N ARG A 751 7.14 -1.91 47.80
CA ARG A 751 7.73 -2.89 48.70
C ARG A 751 6.63 -3.74 49.30
N LEU A 752 6.68 -5.06 49.10
CA LEU A 752 5.65 -5.96 49.63
C LEU A 752 5.74 -6.02 51.16
N GLY A 753 6.88 -6.36 51.76
CA GLY A 753 7.10 -6.21 53.21
C GLY A 753 6.06 -6.93 54.09
N PHE A 754 5.93 -8.25 53.92
CA PHE A 754 4.98 -9.07 54.67
C PHE A 754 5.45 -9.33 56.11
N ASP A 755 5.00 -8.52 57.07
CA ASP A 755 5.21 -8.76 58.51
C ASP A 755 3.99 -9.48 59.12
N TRP A 756 4.00 -10.81 59.09
CA TRP A 756 2.91 -11.60 59.65
C TRP A 756 3.16 -11.87 61.13
N ILE A 757 2.46 -11.14 62.02
CA ILE A 757 2.36 -11.53 63.44
C ILE A 757 1.50 -12.80 63.48
N SER A 758 2.08 -13.92 63.90
CA SER A 758 1.34 -15.16 64.13
C SER A 758 0.30 -14.95 65.22
N ASP A 759 -0.98 -14.94 64.86
CA ASP A 759 -2.11 -15.09 65.79
C ASP A 759 -2.06 -16.52 66.37
N GLU A 760 -1.20 -16.74 67.36
CA GLU A 760 -1.30 -17.91 68.23
C GLU A 760 -0.79 -17.55 69.63
N GLN A 761 -1.67 -16.92 70.41
CA GLN A 761 -1.52 -16.89 71.86
C GLN A 761 -2.89 -17.00 72.51
N PRO A 762 -3.25 -18.17 73.07
CA PRO A 762 -4.43 -18.27 73.90
C PRO A 762 -4.15 -17.69 75.29
N ALA A 763 -5.13 -16.95 75.79
CA ALA A 763 -5.14 -16.35 77.10
C ALA A 763 -5.13 -17.41 78.21
N ALA A 764 -4.27 -17.21 79.22
CA ALA A 764 -4.43 -17.80 80.55
C ALA A 764 -4.00 -16.78 81.60
N GLY A 765 -4.92 -16.46 82.53
CA GLY A 765 -4.70 -15.51 83.61
C GLY A 765 -3.88 -16.07 84.77
N LEU A 766 -3.16 -15.14 85.42
CA LEU A 766 -2.82 -15.06 86.85
C LEU A 766 -2.27 -16.31 87.56
N ALA A 767 -0.94 -16.35 87.73
CA ALA A 767 -0.30 -16.77 88.99
C ALA A 767 1.14 -16.22 89.05
N SER A 768 1.40 -15.40 90.07
CA SER A 768 2.70 -14.91 90.49
C SER A 768 3.57 -16.02 91.09
N ALA A 769 4.80 -16.22 90.62
CA ALA A 769 6.04 -16.40 91.41
C ALA A 769 7.23 -16.92 90.58
N SER A 770 8.40 -16.28 90.77
CA SER A 770 9.77 -16.79 90.57
C SER A 770 10.42 -16.83 89.16
N ALA A 771 10.63 -15.65 88.57
CA ALA A 771 11.59 -15.46 87.46
C ALA A 771 13.08 -15.57 87.87
N GLY A 772 13.39 -16.11 89.06
CA GLY A 772 14.76 -16.20 89.60
C GLY A 772 15.48 -17.53 89.41
N LEU A 773 14.76 -18.63 89.13
CA LEU A 773 15.35 -19.97 89.08
C LEU A 773 15.71 -20.46 87.67
N ILE A 774 15.15 -19.87 86.61
CA ILE A 774 15.40 -20.31 85.21
C ILE A 774 16.60 -19.57 84.60
N ALA A 775 16.79 -18.28 84.91
CA ALA A 775 17.92 -17.49 84.41
C ALA A 775 19.28 -17.94 84.99
N GLY A 776 19.30 -18.50 86.21
CA GLY A 776 20.51 -19.03 86.82
C GLY A 776 21.01 -20.32 86.16
N ILE A 777 20.10 -21.18 85.71
CA ILE A 777 20.44 -22.46 85.07
C ILE A 777 20.93 -22.26 83.63
N THR A 778 20.33 -21.31 82.89
CA THR A 778 20.77 -21.00 81.52
C THR A 778 22.14 -20.33 81.48
N LEU A 779 22.44 -19.44 82.43
CA LEU A 779 23.76 -18.79 82.53
C LEU A 779 24.86 -19.78 82.94
N ALA A 780 24.56 -20.70 83.87
CA ALA A 780 25.51 -21.74 84.28
C ALA A 780 25.84 -22.73 83.15
N ALA A 781 24.84 -23.12 82.34
CA ALA A 781 25.05 -23.98 81.18
C ALA A 781 25.92 -23.32 80.09
N LEU A 782 25.77 -22.00 79.90
CA LEU A 782 26.52 -21.23 78.89
C LEU A 782 28.01 -21.11 79.24
N ILE A 783 28.33 -20.94 80.52
CA ILE A 783 29.72 -20.86 80.99
C ILE A 783 30.45 -22.20 80.83
N VAL A 784 29.77 -23.32 81.11
CA VAL A 784 30.33 -24.67 80.92
C VAL A 784 30.58 -24.98 79.43
N LEU A 785 29.67 -24.55 78.54
CA LEU A 785 29.84 -24.73 77.10
C LEU A 785 31.08 -24.00 76.56
N ILE A 786 31.31 -22.75 76.99
CA ILE A 786 32.46 -21.95 76.57
C ILE A 786 33.78 -22.58 77.07
N ALA A 787 33.79 -23.14 78.29
CA ALA A 787 34.96 -23.82 78.83
C ALA A 787 35.35 -25.07 78.01
N ILE A 788 34.38 -25.86 77.54
CA ILE A 788 34.63 -27.02 76.67
C ILE A 788 35.20 -26.59 75.31
N ILE A 789 34.65 -25.52 74.71
CA ILE A 789 35.14 -24.99 73.43
C ILE A 789 36.58 -24.49 73.56
N LEU A 790 36.92 -23.78 74.64
CA LEU A 790 38.28 -23.33 74.90
C LEU A 790 39.25 -24.50 75.11
N LEU A 791 38.80 -25.58 75.76
CA LEU A 791 39.61 -26.80 75.92
C LEU A 791 39.91 -27.46 74.56
N VAL A 792 38.93 -27.55 73.66
CA VAL A 792 39.12 -28.09 72.31
C VAL A 792 40.00 -27.18 71.44
N LEU A 793 39.86 -25.87 71.55
CA LEU A 793 40.68 -24.90 70.81
C LEU A 793 42.14 -24.90 71.28
N LEU A 794 42.41 -25.18 72.56
CA LEU A 794 43.77 -25.35 73.07
C LEU A 794 44.41 -26.69 72.62
N LEU A 795 43.60 -27.73 72.42
CA LEU A 795 44.07 -29.04 71.94
C LEU A 795 44.20 -29.16 70.41
N ARG A 796 43.63 -28.22 69.64
CA ARG A 796 43.66 -28.19 68.16
C ARG A 796 44.51 -27.08 67.56
N ARG A 797 45.41 -26.48 68.34
CA ARG A 797 46.34 -25.47 67.84
C ARG A 797 47.54 -26.13 67.15
N ASP A 798 47.27 -26.79 66.03
CA ASP A 798 48.30 -27.16 65.04
C ASP A 798 48.45 -26.03 64.01
N SER A 799 49.71 -25.73 63.70
CA SER A 799 50.19 -24.62 62.89
C SER A 799 49.88 -24.79 61.38
N GLY A 800 49.71 -23.64 60.70
CA GLY A 800 49.08 -23.50 59.39
C GLY A 800 49.76 -24.14 58.17
N GLN A 801 49.04 -24.10 57.04
CA GLN A 801 49.59 -24.08 55.68
C GLN A 801 48.62 -23.35 54.71
N THR A 802 49.22 -22.59 53.81
CA THR A 802 48.65 -21.87 52.66
C THR A 802 48.20 -22.82 51.55
N TYR A 803 47.02 -22.57 50.96
CA TYR A 803 46.49 -23.34 49.82
C TYR A 803 47.13 -22.89 48.49
N LEU A 804 47.84 -23.80 47.81
CA LEU A 804 48.40 -23.62 46.46
C LEU A 804 47.45 -24.28 45.44
N VAL A 805 46.94 -23.48 44.49
CA VAL A 805 45.95 -23.89 43.48
C VAL A 805 46.58 -24.70 42.34
N ASP A 806 47.87 -24.50 42.07
CA ASP A 806 48.60 -25.13 40.95
C ASP A 806 48.68 -26.66 41.02
N GLU A 807 48.56 -27.25 42.21
CA GLU A 807 48.62 -28.72 42.37
C GLU A 807 47.29 -29.40 41.99
N LYS A 808 46.17 -28.68 42.09
CA LYS A 808 44.84 -29.22 41.76
C LYS A 808 44.56 -29.26 40.27
N GLU A 809 45.10 -28.31 39.51
CA GLU A 809 44.94 -28.30 38.05
C GLU A 809 45.81 -29.36 37.37
N ARG A 810 46.99 -29.66 37.94
CA ARG A 810 47.88 -30.73 37.45
C ARG A 810 47.32 -32.14 37.67
N GLN A 811 46.53 -32.34 38.73
CA GLN A 811 45.83 -33.60 38.99
C GLN A 811 44.58 -33.81 38.10
N GLN A 812 44.05 -32.74 37.50
CA GLN A 812 42.95 -32.81 36.54
C GLN A 812 43.43 -32.97 35.08
N GLY A 813 44.73 -33.19 34.87
CA GLY A 813 45.29 -33.56 33.57
C GLY A 813 45.47 -32.39 32.59
N ASN A 814 45.29 -31.15 33.03
CA ASN A 814 45.57 -29.98 32.21
C ASN A 814 47.05 -29.59 32.33
N HIS A 815 47.76 -29.68 31.22
CA HIS A 815 49.13 -29.18 31.07
C HIS A 815 49.10 -27.90 30.21
N PRO A 816 48.92 -26.71 30.81
CA PRO A 816 48.77 -25.44 30.09
C PRO A 816 50.01 -25.01 29.30
N GLU A 817 51.12 -25.72 29.44
CA GLU A 817 52.38 -25.47 28.73
C GLU A 817 52.56 -26.27 27.43
N LEU A 818 51.60 -27.13 27.06
CA LEU A 818 51.65 -27.94 25.82
C LEU A 818 50.74 -27.43 24.68
N GLU A 819 49.85 -26.47 24.93
CA GLU A 819 48.90 -25.96 23.90
C GLU A 819 49.40 -24.73 23.09
N VAL A 820 50.67 -24.33 23.25
CA VAL A 820 51.21 -23.11 22.58
C VAL A 820 52.15 -23.43 21.42
N LYS A 821 52.31 -24.70 21.01
CA LYS A 821 53.08 -25.05 19.81
C LYS A 821 52.38 -26.14 19.01
N GLU A 822 52.11 -25.81 17.74
CA GLU A 822 51.62 -26.70 16.67
C GLU A 822 50.08 -26.93 16.77
N GLU A 823 49.22 -26.71 15.78
CA GLU A 823 49.35 -26.69 14.33
C GLU A 823 48.09 -26.09 13.66
N HIS A 824 48.21 -25.88 12.35
CA HIS A 824 47.32 -25.26 11.35
C HIS A 824 45.80 -25.52 11.39
N PHE A 825 45.06 -24.46 11.03
CA PHE A 825 43.64 -24.43 10.65
C PHE A 825 43.26 -25.53 9.64
N LYS A 826 42.21 -26.31 9.93
CA LYS A 826 41.50 -27.16 8.98
C LYS A 826 40.05 -26.69 8.79
N GLU A 827 39.68 -26.56 7.52
CA GLU A 827 38.39 -26.18 6.96
C GLU A 827 37.34 -27.29 7.17
N TYR A 828 36.11 -26.94 7.52
CA TYR A 828 35.00 -27.88 7.70
C TYR A 828 34.37 -28.25 6.35
N GLN A 829 34.31 -29.55 6.04
CA GLN A 829 33.39 -30.13 5.04
C GLN A 829 32.13 -30.68 5.73
N PRO A 830 30.93 -30.54 5.14
CA PRO A 830 29.71 -31.15 5.66
C PRO A 830 29.62 -32.62 5.24
N ALA A 831 29.20 -33.49 6.18
CA ALA A 831 29.03 -34.92 5.93
C ALA A 831 27.60 -35.26 5.47
N GLU A 832 27.54 -36.08 4.42
CA GLU A 832 26.36 -36.72 3.82
C GLU A 832 25.71 -37.80 4.71
N GLU A 833 24.49 -38.14 4.27
CA GLU A 833 23.42 -38.95 4.84
C GLU A 833 23.74 -40.43 5.16
N ALA A 834 22.98 -41.01 6.09
CA ALA A 834 22.52 -42.41 6.01
C ALA A 834 21.24 -42.65 6.87
N PRO A 835 20.41 -43.67 6.54
CA PRO A 835 18.95 -43.59 6.63
C PRO A 835 18.32 -44.55 7.66
N MET A 836 17.04 -44.34 7.99
CA MET A 836 15.99 -45.32 8.40
C MET A 836 14.87 -44.56 9.16
N ARG A 837 13.57 -44.85 9.10
CA ARG A 837 12.71 -45.81 8.37
C ARG A 837 11.28 -45.32 8.66
N ALA A 838 10.39 -45.47 7.69
CA ALA A 838 9.00 -45.01 7.74
C ALA A 838 8.13 -45.74 8.77
N GLU A 839 7.22 -45.01 9.41
CA GLU A 839 5.92 -45.56 9.83
C GLU A 839 4.80 -44.55 9.53
N ARG A 840 3.79 -45.06 8.85
CA ARG A 840 2.54 -44.41 8.47
C ARG A 840 1.63 -44.37 9.70
N MET A 841 0.85 -43.30 9.88
CA MET A 841 -0.59 -43.41 10.14
C MET A 841 -1.28 -42.05 10.09
N SER A 842 -2.51 -42.10 9.60
CA SER A 842 -3.41 -41.01 9.23
C SER A 842 -4.59 -40.96 10.22
N LEU A 843 -5.40 -39.89 10.09
CA LEU A 843 -6.80 -39.71 10.49
C LEU A 843 -7.12 -39.03 11.83
N ASN A 844 -7.83 -37.91 11.66
CA ASN A 844 -9.15 -37.60 12.22
C ASN A 844 -9.32 -37.20 13.70
N SER A 845 -9.68 -35.91 13.83
CA SER A 845 -11.00 -35.40 14.26
C SER A 845 -11.42 -35.43 15.74
N TYR A 846 -12.20 -34.39 16.04
CA TYR A 846 -13.23 -34.24 17.09
C TYR A 846 -12.84 -33.65 18.45
N SER A 847 -13.04 -32.32 18.53
CA SER A 847 -14.11 -31.62 19.28
C SER A 847 -14.47 -32.04 20.72
N GLY A 848 -14.66 -31.00 21.55
CA GLY A 848 -15.34 -31.00 22.86
C GLY A 848 -14.39 -30.52 23.96
N VAL A 849 -14.60 -29.40 24.66
CA VAL A 849 -15.73 -29.19 25.57
C VAL A 849 -16.05 -27.69 25.74
N SER A 850 -17.36 -27.43 25.76
CA SER A 850 -18.13 -26.21 26.04
C SER A 850 -17.80 -25.45 27.31
N ILE A 851 -18.05 -24.13 27.34
CA ILE A 851 -18.85 -23.44 28.39
C ILE A 851 -19.69 -22.33 27.72
N LYS A 852 -20.97 -22.29 28.10
CA LYS A 852 -22.05 -21.38 27.67
C LYS A 852 -21.99 -20.03 28.40
N SER A 853 -22.36 -18.95 27.71
CA SER A 853 -23.25 -17.91 28.28
C SER A 853 -23.88 -17.04 27.18
N GLN A 854 -25.20 -17.24 27.01
CA GLN A 854 -26.25 -16.28 26.62
C GLN A 854 -26.18 -15.00 27.48
N ASP A 855 -26.65 -13.79 27.15
CA ASP A 855 -27.36 -13.10 26.05
C ASP A 855 -26.75 -11.65 26.03
N ASP A 856 -26.83 -10.76 25.03
CA ASP A 856 -27.97 -9.98 24.51
C ASP A 856 -27.47 -9.23 23.25
N ARG A 857 -27.99 -9.49 22.05
CA ARG A 857 -29.07 -8.74 21.36
C ARG A 857 -28.88 -7.22 21.27
N GLU A 858 -28.33 -6.77 20.14
CA GLU A 858 -28.85 -5.66 19.32
C GLU A 858 -27.98 -5.52 18.07
N LEU A 859 -28.54 -5.77 16.88
CA LEU A 859 -28.19 -5.20 15.56
C LEU A 859 -28.87 -6.03 14.45
N ASP A 860 -30.21 -5.98 14.43
CA ASP A 860 -31.02 -6.38 13.28
C ASP A 860 -31.81 -5.15 12.82
N VAL A 861 -31.20 -4.29 12.01
CA VAL A 861 -31.90 -3.47 11.00
C VAL A 861 -30.88 -3.20 9.88
N TYR A 862 -31.34 -3.34 8.63
CA TYR A 862 -30.62 -3.25 7.36
C TYR A 862 -30.06 -4.57 6.82
N LYS A 863 -30.98 -5.52 6.60
CA LYS A 863 -30.78 -6.57 5.60
C LYS A 863 -32.08 -6.86 4.86
N ASP A 864 -32.68 -5.83 4.27
CA ASP A 864 -33.70 -5.95 3.24
C ASP A 864 -33.43 -4.88 2.18
N ASP A 865 -32.87 -5.32 1.06
CA ASP A 865 -32.73 -4.71 -0.28
C ASP A 865 -31.30 -4.81 -0.80
N MET A 866 -30.93 -6.02 -1.22
CA MET A 866 -30.11 -6.24 -2.41
C MET A 866 -30.39 -7.66 -2.89
N GLY A 867 -31.42 -7.77 -3.72
CA GLY A 867 -31.70 -8.95 -4.50
C GLY A 867 -30.65 -9.16 -5.59
N ASP A 868 -30.25 -10.43 -5.70
CA ASP A 868 -29.98 -11.13 -6.95
C ASP A 868 -28.73 -10.73 -7.77
N MET A 869 -27.57 -11.22 -7.32
CA MET A 869 -26.46 -11.55 -8.21
C MET A 869 -26.54 -13.06 -8.48
N GLY A 870 -27.13 -13.39 -9.64
CA GLY A 870 -27.27 -14.74 -10.15
C GLY A 870 -25.92 -15.37 -10.49
N ASP A 871 -25.70 -16.53 -9.88
CA ASP A 871 -24.64 -17.49 -10.10
C ASP A 871 -24.79 -18.12 -11.50
N PHE A 872 -23.87 -17.85 -12.42
CA PHE A 872 -23.82 -18.53 -13.72
C PHE A 872 -22.89 -19.73 -13.63
N THR A 873 -23.49 -20.92 -13.64
CA THR A 873 -22.79 -22.19 -13.87
C THR A 873 -22.92 -22.55 -15.35
N GLU A 874 -21.80 -22.59 -16.05
CA GLU A 874 -21.67 -23.07 -17.43
C GLU A 874 -20.93 -24.41 -17.41
N ASP A 875 -21.64 -25.50 -17.72
CA ASP A 875 -21.07 -26.70 -18.35
C ASP A 875 -22.20 -27.60 -18.87
N GLY A 876 -22.13 -28.00 -20.14
CA GLY A 876 -22.99 -29.09 -20.64
C GLY A 876 -23.29 -29.11 -22.14
N SER A 877 -22.39 -29.73 -22.90
CA SER A 877 -22.45 -30.05 -24.33
C SER A 877 -23.63 -30.97 -24.74
N PHE A 878 -24.03 -30.85 -26.01
CA PHE A 878 -25.12 -31.56 -26.72
C PHE A 878 -24.84 -33.06 -26.97
N ILE A 879 -25.87 -33.91 -26.91
CA ILE A 879 -26.30 -34.99 -27.85
C ILE A 879 -27.32 -35.92 -27.14
N GLY A 880 -28.42 -36.27 -27.81
CA GLY A 880 -29.15 -37.51 -27.51
C GLY A 880 -30.68 -37.46 -27.47
N GLU A 881 -31.28 -37.54 -28.66
CA GLU A 881 -32.67 -37.93 -28.97
C GLU A 881 -33.20 -39.12 -28.14
N TYR A 882 -34.44 -39.06 -27.62
CA TYR A 882 -35.49 -40.12 -27.60
C TYR A 882 -36.76 -39.66 -26.85
N SER A 883 -37.82 -39.41 -27.61
CA SER A 883 -39.24 -39.76 -27.41
C SER A 883 -39.90 -39.88 -26.02
N ALA A 884 -40.99 -39.11 -25.89
CA ALA A 884 -42.35 -39.50 -25.45
C ALA A 884 -42.90 -39.17 -24.03
N LYS A 885 -43.86 -38.22 -24.03
CA LYS A 885 -45.20 -38.23 -23.38
C LYS A 885 -45.32 -38.50 -21.87
N LYS A 886 -45.83 -37.52 -21.10
CA LYS A 886 -47.26 -37.44 -20.66
C LYS A 886 -47.63 -36.19 -19.84
N LYS A 887 -48.86 -35.75 -20.11
CA LYS A 887 -49.75 -34.73 -19.50
C LYS A 887 -49.80 -34.64 -17.97
N LYS A 888 -49.94 -33.40 -17.46
CA LYS A 888 -51.11 -32.82 -16.71
C LYS A 888 -50.72 -31.37 -16.32
N ARG A 889 -51.29 -30.29 -16.88
CA ARG A 889 -52.62 -29.65 -16.70
C ARG A 889 -52.95 -29.15 -15.28
N ASP A 890 -53.32 -27.87 -15.26
CA ASP A 890 -54.17 -27.11 -14.33
C ASP A 890 -53.51 -26.64 -13.02
N ASN A 891 -53.70 -25.42 -12.51
CA ASN A 891 -54.46 -24.24 -12.95
C ASN A 891 -54.14 -23.04 -12.03
N SER A 892 -54.30 -21.84 -12.61
CA SER A 892 -54.93 -20.64 -12.01
C SER A 892 -54.28 -19.85 -10.86
N ALA A 893 -54.05 -18.58 -11.23
CA ALA A 893 -54.50 -17.36 -10.55
C ALA A 893 -53.92 -17.02 -9.17
N ASN A 894 -52.99 -16.05 -9.13
CA ASN A 894 -53.31 -14.64 -8.88
C ASN A 894 -52.17 -13.74 -9.36
#